data_AF-A0A2B4RXY9-F1
#
_entry.id   AF-A0A2B4RXY9-F1
#
_cell.length_a   1.000
_cell.length_b   1.000
_cell.length_c   1.000
_cell.angle_alpha   90.00
_cell.angle_beta   90.00
_cell.angle_gamma   90.00
#
_symmetry.space_group_name_H-M   'P 1'
#
loop_
_entity.id
_entity.type
_entity.pdbx_description
1 polymer ?
#
loop_
_entity_poly.entity_id
_entity_poly.type
_entity_poly.pdbx_seq_one_letter_code
_entity_poly.pdbx_strand_id
1 'polypeptide(L)'
;MLVVADNQQLQMDGDVLFGGLFPVHKRSTLSENVCGEIDPQAGFQYLAAMLFALQKINHDTELLPNVTIGAKIFDTCRSQTIGADRAKDFIKHTLLDEPKPLVGVIGPFTSDVSVAVANLLRVFEIPQISYGSSSVELSNKELYGNFFRTIPPDSFQAQALVDVALHYGWTYVYTINSHGNYGKGGMSIFRQIARKAGICIAKAESLPSLPREENYMSAVQTILRHKIGNAHVIVLFTTQTDSAGLLRAGKESGVKGLTWLGSSGWSNRVDVTEGNEELANGSLTVGHGDGIVNGFLDFLTNLNNSLGGTSYPKTDNLWFEEVVQSVLKCETRGSAPSSLTACKSNLSTSLPRDIELAPVRVVVNAVYALAHALDDMQRDLCPKQTGICQQMKETLKKRSLIGYLKNVTFPDASYNLTLKFNENQEMDGTYSISNFQQREDGSWKYVRVGTWRYLGDLAKDKVSELGIDNSLVSWGNAVTRPPYSYCSDSCTPKQITKPRILNSECCWNCISCQVNEVIINNTCKACDLGYKPNPSLQKCVKLELSHLQWNDPISTSLKALVVLNSDMKTVLLLLILAVTHVAVTSYIFETLEVARRDEEEFVNNQDTGTDVRRADPLGDRTGILSDGPSGEGEGSGVSPPDEEVIVTCGQNEMSISIPKSLLNGLDVEHIRLTDVDCGATENPARDRYILQTDLTGCGTSSRHIRNFVTYMNKVEEIPVEDDQVITRVREVEIPFTCAYSNTGVVSAVGLQVESKKIVFSEKGMGKFVLEMKIFPDDSYEGQYTKRDFPVTVPLRKVLYVQVSVDTDDSDLAILAETCFATPDANPNKEGLKYVFIKDGCSEDDTLEYKESSDKRRQRFSLEAFKFLGDNQFVYMHCKVKICDANDTNSRCAQGCLRNSRRRRSLYTQETNDDEYLLAQGPFMRGTEESDDTDSQVDIELHEIENSGQLTPLVAAMAVFAAVCVMGVSYFAWNLKRKRRVVRGYQLLTAPTDD
;
A
#
# COMPACT_ATOMS: atom_id res chain seq x y z
N MET A 1 21.04 5.34 40.96
CA MET A 1 20.75 6.61 40.27
C MET A 1 22.09 7.24 39.92
N LEU A 2 22.62 6.94 38.74
CA LEU A 2 23.89 7.50 38.28
C LEU A 2 23.60 8.79 37.52
N VAL A 3 24.26 9.88 37.93
CA VAL A 3 24.31 11.11 37.14
C VAL A 3 25.40 10.90 36.10
N VAL A 4 25.01 10.83 34.82
CA VAL A 4 25.99 10.79 33.72
C VAL A 4 26.74 12.12 33.72
N ALA A 5 28.07 12.06 33.73
CA ALA A 5 28.89 13.27 33.74
C ALA A 5 28.84 13.97 32.37
N ASP A 6 28.56 15.28 32.38
CA ASP A 6 28.64 16.10 31.18
C ASP A 6 30.06 16.08 30.58
N ASN A 7 30.12 15.99 29.26
CA ASN A 7 31.32 16.17 28.42
C ASN A 7 32.45 15.14 28.59
N GLN A 8 32.11 13.84 28.56
CA GLN A 8 33.06 12.85 28.06
C GLN A 8 33.37 13.11 26.57
N GLN A 9 34.64 13.38 26.26
CA GLN A 9 35.17 13.55 24.91
C GLN A 9 36.56 12.90 24.83
N LEU A 10 36.94 12.39 23.66
CA LEU A 10 38.31 11.94 23.39
C LEU A 10 38.98 12.95 22.46
N GLN A 11 40.09 13.55 22.92
CA GLN A 11 40.88 14.49 22.13
C GLN A 11 42.30 13.96 21.90
N MET A 12 42.75 14.04 20.65
CA MET A 12 44.13 13.80 20.21
C MET A 12 44.69 15.11 19.66
N ASP A 13 45.95 15.40 19.94
CA ASP A 13 46.59 16.62 19.46
C ASP A 13 47.30 16.43 18.10
N GLY A 14 47.40 17.51 17.31
CA GLY A 14 48.04 17.52 15.99
C GLY A 14 48.02 18.92 15.36
N ASP A 15 48.58 19.04 14.15
CA ASP A 15 48.62 20.28 13.37
C ASP A 15 47.25 20.68 12.82
N VAL A 16 46.42 19.68 12.54
CA VAL A 16 45.02 19.79 12.09
C VAL A 16 44.15 18.83 12.90
N LEU A 17 42.83 19.07 12.97
CA LEU A 17 41.90 18.23 13.71
C LEU A 17 40.81 17.64 12.82
N PHE A 18 40.56 16.34 12.96
CA PHE A 18 39.37 15.68 12.42
C PHE A 18 38.31 15.53 13.52
N GLY A 19 37.06 15.93 13.24
CA GLY A 19 35.93 15.66 14.12
C GLY A 19 35.45 14.22 13.97
N GLY A 20 35.00 13.60 15.06
CA GLY A 20 34.41 12.26 15.02
C GLY A 20 33.12 12.17 15.85
N LEU A 21 32.10 11.56 15.27
CA LEU A 21 30.81 11.28 15.90
C LEU A 21 30.51 9.78 15.79
N PHE A 22 30.64 9.08 16.92
CA PHE A 22 30.44 7.63 17.01
C PHE A 22 29.28 7.27 17.94
N PRO A 23 28.65 6.11 17.78
CA PRO A 23 27.61 5.62 18.68
C PRO A 23 28.21 4.68 19.72
N VAL A 24 29.11 5.18 20.58
CA VAL A 24 29.86 4.36 21.55
C VAL A 24 28.90 3.66 22.52
N HIS A 25 27.82 4.35 22.92
CA HIS A 25 26.67 3.75 23.60
C HIS A 25 25.49 3.47 22.66
N LYS A 26 24.66 2.51 23.07
CA LYS A 26 23.34 2.23 22.50
C LYS A 26 22.38 3.41 22.76
N ARG A 27 21.26 3.47 22.03
CA ARG A 27 20.15 4.38 22.33
C ARG A 27 19.53 4.01 23.67
N SER A 28 19.24 4.98 24.53
CA SER A 28 18.50 4.73 25.77
C SER A 28 17.04 4.35 25.46
N THR A 29 16.50 3.40 26.23
CA THR A 29 15.08 3.00 26.17
C THR A 29 14.15 3.95 26.94
N LEU A 30 14.71 4.97 27.60
CA LEU A 30 13.98 5.88 28.50
C LEU A 30 13.83 7.30 27.97
N SER A 31 14.82 7.84 27.23
CA SER A 31 14.89 9.24 26.81
C SER A 31 15.92 9.46 25.72
N GLU A 32 15.70 10.41 24.80
CA GLU A 32 16.74 10.86 23.86
C GLU A 32 17.92 11.56 24.55
N ASN A 33 17.75 12.07 25.77
CA ASN A 33 18.72 12.95 26.42
C ASN A 33 19.73 12.18 27.31
N VAL A 34 19.70 10.85 27.30
CA VAL A 34 20.58 9.99 28.10
C VAL A 34 21.08 8.84 27.22
N CYS A 35 22.32 8.40 27.44
CA CYS A 35 22.90 7.26 26.74
C CYS A 35 22.36 5.92 27.28
N GLY A 36 22.34 4.88 26.44
CA GLY A 36 22.09 3.51 26.87
C GLY A 36 23.34 2.85 27.44
N GLU A 37 23.37 1.52 27.47
CA GLU A 37 24.58 0.73 27.75
C GLU A 37 25.64 0.93 26.66
N ILE A 38 26.91 0.68 26.96
CA ILE A 38 27.98 0.68 25.96
C ILE A 38 27.76 -0.38 24.85
N ASP A 39 28.21 -0.05 23.64
CA ASP A 39 28.19 -0.90 22.45
C ASP A 39 29.63 -1.29 22.07
N PRO A 40 30.18 -2.36 22.69
CA PRO A 40 31.58 -2.76 22.49
C PRO A 40 31.83 -3.39 21.11
N GLN A 41 30.77 -3.72 20.36
CA GLN A 41 30.88 -4.29 19.03
C GLN A 41 30.80 -3.22 17.95
N ALA A 42 29.63 -2.62 17.69
CA ALA A 42 29.50 -1.64 16.62
C ALA A 42 30.06 -0.28 17.06
N GLY A 43 29.63 0.20 18.23
CA GLY A 43 29.90 1.55 18.72
C GLY A 43 31.38 1.88 18.88
N PHE A 44 32.03 1.18 19.80
CA PHE A 44 33.43 1.42 20.12
C PHE A 44 34.38 1.04 18.97
N GLN A 45 34.09 -0.01 18.19
CA GLN A 45 34.99 -0.41 17.10
C GLN A 45 35.00 0.59 15.94
N TYR A 46 33.89 1.30 15.68
CA TYR A 46 33.92 2.41 14.71
C TYR A 46 34.82 3.56 15.21
N LEU A 47 34.77 3.91 16.50
CA LEU A 47 35.70 4.87 17.10
C LEU A 47 37.16 4.38 16.99
N ALA A 48 37.43 3.13 17.37
CA ALA A 48 38.75 2.53 17.28
C ALA A 48 39.26 2.45 15.83
N ALA A 49 38.38 2.30 14.84
CA ALA A 49 38.73 2.31 13.42
C ALA A 49 39.21 3.69 12.94
N MET A 50 38.65 4.78 13.48
CA MET A 50 39.19 6.13 13.25
C MET A 50 40.56 6.30 13.90
N LEU A 51 40.76 5.85 15.14
CA LEU A 51 42.08 5.88 15.79
C LEU A 51 43.13 5.08 15.01
N PHE A 52 42.77 3.89 14.52
CA PHE A 52 43.61 3.04 13.67
C PHE A 52 43.96 3.69 12.32
N ALA A 53 42.99 4.31 11.65
CA ALA A 53 43.21 5.02 10.40
C ALA A 53 44.15 6.22 10.61
N LEU A 54 43.91 7.04 11.63
CA LEU A 54 44.78 8.17 11.99
C LEU A 54 46.19 7.70 12.39
N GLN A 55 46.32 6.58 13.11
CA GLN A 55 47.62 6.00 13.41
C GLN A 55 48.36 5.55 12.15
N LYS A 56 47.68 4.94 11.16
CA LYS A 56 48.32 4.58 9.88
C LYS A 56 48.75 5.81 9.10
N ILE A 57 47.86 6.80 8.94
CA ILE A 57 48.14 8.02 8.17
C ILE A 57 49.28 8.83 8.80
N ASN A 58 49.32 9.00 10.13
CA ASN A 58 50.39 9.71 10.82
C ASN A 58 51.75 8.96 10.86
N HIS A 59 51.82 7.72 10.35
CA HIS A 59 53.07 6.99 10.12
C HIS A 59 53.37 6.80 8.61
N ASP A 60 52.49 7.29 7.73
CA ASP A 60 52.72 7.30 6.29
C ASP A 60 53.75 8.38 5.94
N THR A 61 54.59 8.11 4.95
CA THR A 61 55.64 9.03 4.48
C THR A 61 55.34 9.63 3.09
N GLU A 62 54.32 9.12 2.41
CA GLU A 62 53.86 9.58 1.09
C GLU A 62 52.56 10.39 1.19
N LEU A 63 51.68 10.05 2.14
CA LEU A 63 50.45 10.78 2.45
C LEU A 63 50.70 11.81 3.57
N LEU A 64 50.44 13.10 3.29
CA LEU A 64 50.55 14.20 4.26
C LEU A 64 51.90 14.32 5.01
N PRO A 65 53.06 14.28 4.31
CA PRO A 65 54.37 14.34 4.96
C PRO A 65 54.57 15.62 5.80
N ASN A 66 55.07 15.43 7.02
CA ASN A 66 55.23 16.46 8.07
C ASN A 66 53.90 17.16 8.48
N VAL A 67 52.78 16.42 8.49
CA VAL A 67 51.52 16.82 9.13
C VAL A 67 51.10 15.75 10.13
N THR A 68 50.80 16.15 11.37
CA THR A 68 50.15 15.26 12.35
C THR A 68 48.65 15.54 12.39
N ILE A 69 47.81 14.56 12.07
CA ILE A 69 46.35 14.67 12.22
C ILE A 69 45.95 14.30 13.65
N GLY A 70 45.43 15.28 14.39
CA GLY A 70 44.76 15.10 15.67
C GLY A 70 43.24 14.92 15.50
N ALA A 71 42.51 14.79 16.61
CA ALA A 71 41.09 14.49 16.58
C ALA A 71 40.32 15.09 17.76
N LYS A 72 39.02 15.36 17.55
CA LYS A 72 38.03 15.60 18.62
C LYS A 72 36.84 14.67 18.40
N ILE A 73 36.65 13.73 19.31
CA ILE A 73 35.69 12.64 19.18
C ILE A 73 34.66 12.70 20.32
N PHE A 74 33.38 12.65 19.97
CA PHE A 74 32.27 12.60 20.91
C PHE A 74 31.37 11.38 20.65
N ASP A 75 30.69 10.93 21.70
CA ASP A 75 29.61 9.96 21.57
C ASP A 75 28.28 10.65 21.21
N THR A 76 27.53 10.00 20.32
CA THR A 76 26.18 10.35 19.87
C THR A 76 25.09 9.54 20.57
N CYS A 77 25.45 8.41 21.20
CA CYS A 77 24.55 7.47 21.86
C CYS A 77 23.36 7.02 20.98
N ARG A 78 23.54 7.02 19.65
CA ARG A 78 22.49 6.83 18.62
C ARG A 78 21.26 7.78 18.76
N SER A 79 21.38 8.88 19.52
CA SER A 79 20.33 9.86 19.82
C SER A 79 20.41 11.10 18.92
N GLN A 80 19.26 11.61 18.49
CA GLN A 80 19.20 12.83 17.69
C GLN A 80 19.64 14.05 18.51
N THR A 81 19.12 14.18 19.74
CA THR A 81 19.43 15.32 20.62
C THR A 81 20.91 15.35 20.99
N ILE A 82 21.49 14.21 21.37
CA ILE A 82 22.89 14.15 21.82
C ILE A 82 23.82 14.42 20.63
N GLY A 83 23.61 13.79 19.48
CA GLY A 83 24.44 14.06 18.29
C GLY A 83 24.38 15.52 17.83
N ALA A 84 23.19 16.13 17.83
CA ALA A 84 23.03 17.55 17.51
C ALA A 84 23.66 18.48 18.56
N ASP A 85 23.69 18.08 19.83
CA ASP A 85 24.38 18.82 20.88
C ASP A 85 25.91 18.79 20.68
N ARG A 86 26.50 17.60 20.44
CA ARG A 86 27.94 17.46 20.17
C ARG A 86 28.40 18.15 18.88
N ALA A 87 27.52 18.33 17.90
CA ALA A 87 27.81 19.14 16.72
C ALA A 87 28.11 20.62 17.06
N LYS A 88 27.56 21.13 18.18
CA LYS A 88 27.82 22.52 18.64
C LYS A 88 29.28 22.75 19.01
N ASP A 89 30.00 21.75 19.52
CA ASP A 89 31.41 21.90 19.88
C ASP A 89 32.32 22.04 18.66
N PHE A 90 32.01 21.37 17.54
CA PHE A 90 32.69 21.58 16.26
C PHE A 90 32.41 22.96 15.67
N ILE A 91 31.18 23.45 15.80
CA ILE A 91 30.77 24.79 15.37
C ILE A 91 31.44 25.86 16.25
N LYS A 92 31.49 25.67 17.57
CA LYS A 92 32.18 26.55 18.52
C LYS A 92 33.69 26.62 18.23
N HIS A 93 34.33 25.48 18.01
CA HIS A 93 35.75 25.41 17.61
C HIS A 93 36.00 26.12 16.26
N THR A 94 35.03 26.06 15.36
CA THR A 94 35.05 26.76 14.06
C THR A 94 34.85 28.28 14.19
N LEU A 95 34.00 28.74 15.11
CA LEU A 95 33.68 30.16 15.33
C LEU A 95 34.68 30.90 16.22
N LEU A 96 35.32 30.21 17.17
CA LEU A 96 36.39 30.78 18.02
C LEU A 96 37.75 30.86 17.30
N ASP A 97 37.79 30.43 16.03
CA ASP A 97 38.93 30.56 15.12
C ASP A 97 40.25 29.94 15.66
N GLU A 98 40.05 28.87 16.44
CA GLU A 98 41.03 28.12 17.23
C GLU A 98 42.31 27.75 16.44
N PRO A 99 43.49 27.73 17.08
CA PRO A 99 44.80 27.73 16.39
C PRO A 99 45.10 26.47 15.58
N LYS A 100 44.32 25.39 15.76
CA LYS A 100 44.40 24.12 15.02
C LYS A 100 43.10 23.93 14.24
N PRO A 101 43.12 24.00 12.89
CA PRO A 101 41.88 24.01 12.10
C PRO A 101 41.17 22.66 12.15
N LEU A 102 39.85 22.71 12.37
CA LEU A 102 38.96 21.57 12.12
C LEU A 102 38.78 21.42 10.60
N VAL A 103 39.15 20.25 10.08
CA VAL A 103 39.17 19.93 8.64
C VAL A 103 37.80 19.45 8.14
N GLY A 104 37.12 18.63 8.95
CA GLY A 104 35.81 18.04 8.66
C GLY A 104 35.36 17.11 9.79
N VAL A 105 34.16 16.53 9.67
CA VAL A 105 33.56 15.63 10.67
C VAL A 105 33.24 14.26 10.07
N ILE A 106 33.70 13.19 10.74
CA ILE A 106 33.43 11.80 10.38
C ILE A 106 32.22 11.29 11.19
N GLY A 107 31.22 10.73 10.50
CA GLY A 107 29.94 10.30 11.07
C GLY A 107 28.83 11.37 11.01
N PRO A 108 27.76 11.26 11.82
CA PRO A 108 27.36 10.11 12.64
C PRO A 108 27.12 8.79 11.89
N PHE A 109 26.81 7.74 12.64
CA PHE A 109 26.40 6.43 12.12
C PHE A 109 24.94 6.43 11.64
N THR A 110 23.96 6.68 12.50
CA THR A 110 22.53 6.56 12.18
C THR A 110 21.97 7.75 11.39
N SER A 111 21.17 7.46 10.34
CA SER A 111 20.62 8.46 9.42
C SER A 111 19.89 9.61 10.12
N ASP A 112 19.01 9.30 11.08
CA ASP A 112 18.33 10.23 11.98
C ASP A 112 19.27 11.29 12.58
N VAL A 113 20.42 10.85 13.09
CA VAL A 113 21.38 11.71 13.79
C VAL A 113 22.23 12.49 12.78
N SER A 114 22.57 11.87 11.64
CA SER A 114 23.22 12.56 10.53
C SER A 114 22.36 13.66 9.92
N VAL A 115 21.03 13.50 9.82
CA VAL A 115 20.11 14.57 9.41
C VAL A 115 20.13 15.72 10.41
N ALA A 116 20.05 15.44 11.72
CA ALA A 116 20.10 16.48 12.75
C ALA A 116 21.45 17.24 12.77
N VAL A 117 22.57 16.51 12.61
CA VAL A 117 23.91 17.08 12.58
C VAL A 117 24.19 17.86 11.29
N ALA A 118 23.83 17.32 10.12
CA ALA A 118 24.06 17.98 8.83
C ALA A 118 23.29 19.30 8.70
N ASN A 119 22.08 19.36 9.26
CA ASN A 119 21.29 20.60 9.32
C ASN A 119 21.97 21.72 10.10
N LEU A 120 22.85 21.40 11.05
CA LEU A 120 23.69 22.36 11.79
C LEU A 120 25.02 22.64 11.08
N LEU A 121 25.78 21.59 10.72
CA LEU A 121 27.13 21.72 10.14
C LEU A 121 27.13 22.46 8.78
N ARG A 122 26.07 22.31 7.97
CA ARG A 122 25.94 23.00 6.67
C ARG A 122 25.99 24.53 6.79
N VAL A 123 25.48 25.10 7.88
CA VAL A 123 25.40 26.55 8.10
C VAL A 123 26.79 27.18 8.29
N PHE A 124 27.77 26.38 8.69
CA PHE A 124 29.16 26.79 8.92
C PHE A 124 30.12 26.20 7.88
N GLU A 125 29.57 25.67 6.78
CA GLU A 125 30.29 25.02 5.67
C GLU A 125 31.26 23.91 6.11
N ILE A 126 30.98 23.24 7.24
CA ILE A 126 31.82 22.13 7.74
C ILE A 126 31.49 20.87 6.93
N PRO A 127 32.47 20.26 6.21
CA PRO A 127 32.22 19.03 5.47
C PRO A 127 32.03 17.85 6.42
N GLN A 128 31.06 17.00 6.10
CA GLN A 128 30.68 15.84 6.89
C GLN A 128 30.75 14.57 6.04
N ILE A 129 31.41 13.52 6.52
CA ILE A 129 31.51 12.22 5.84
C ILE A 129 30.90 11.13 6.73
N SER A 130 29.67 10.70 6.45
CA SER A 130 29.06 9.59 7.19
C SER A 130 29.55 8.23 6.68
N TYR A 131 29.79 7.32 7.61
CA TYR A 131 30.14 5.92 7.37
C TYR A 131 28.97 4.96 7.58
N GLY A 132 27.76 5.44 7.88
CA GLY A 132 26.62 4.58 8.25
C GLY A 132 25.23 5.07 7.85
N SER A 133 25.07 6.33 7.44
CA SER A 133 23.76 6.94 7.19
C SER A 133 23.35 6.81 5.73
N SER A 134 22.55 5.79 5.44
CA SER A 134 22.11 5.42 4.08
C SER A 134 20.83 6.11 3.61
N SER A 135 20.14 6.90 4.45
CA SER A 135 18.83 7.49 4.05
C SER A 135 18.92 8.34 2.77
N VAL A 136 17.95 8.16 1.87
CA VAL A 136 17.86 8.86 0.57
C VAL A 136 17.71 10.37 0.70
N GLU A 137 17.22 10.87 1.84
CA GLU A 137 17.09 12.31 2.12
C GLU A 137 18.43 13.04 2.04
N LEU A 138 19.51 12.38 2.49
CA LEU A 138 20.89 12.90 2.51
C LEU A 138 21.56 12.92 1.12
N SER A 139 20.91 12.38 0.08
CA SER A 139 21.33 12.58 -1.31
C SER A 139 20.96 13.96 -1.86
N ASN A 140 19.99 14.69 -1.28
CA ASN A 140 19.65 16.04 -1.74
C ASN A 140 20.80 17.02 -1.45
N LYS A 141 21.49 17.49 -2.49
CA LYS A 141 22.65 18.41 -2.38
C LYS A 141 22.31 19.90 -2.43
N GLU A 142 21.05 20.27 -2.65
CA GLU A 142 20.57 21.63 -2.35
C GLU A 142 20.51 21.84 -0.83
N LEU A 143 20.03 20.83 -0.09
CA LEU A 143 19.90 20.85 1.37
C LEU A 143 21.15 20.39 2.11
N TYR A 144 21.89 19.42 1.55
CA TYR A 144 23.02 18.75 2.19
C TYR A 144 24.27 18.75 1.29
N GLY A 145 24.55 19.88 0.63
CA GLY A 145 25.63 20.04 -0.36
C GLY A 145 27.07 19.81 0.14
N ASN A 146 27.25 19.66 1.46
CA ASN A 146 28.52 19.40 2.16
C ASN A 146 28.54 18.01 2.82
N PHE A 147 27.52 17.18 2.59
CA PHE A 147 27.38 15.83 3.16
C PHE A 147 27.81 14.76 2.15
N PHE A 148 28.85 14.03 2.52
CA PHE A 148 29.40 12.89 1.80
C PHE A 148 29.11 11.59 2.56
N ARG A 149 29.15 10.44 1.88
CA ARG A 149 29.12 9.14 2.56
C ARG A 149 29.91 8.04 1.86
N THR A 150 30.54 7.19 2.66
CA THR A 150 31.31 6.01 2.21
C THR A 150 30.47 4.73 2.11
N ILE A 151 29.14 4.87 2.08
CA ILE A 151 28.17 3.81 1.80
C ILE A 151 27.12 4.28 0.79
N PRO A 152 26.38 3.36 0.13
CA PRO A 152 25.35 3.73 -0.85
C PRO A 152 24.02 4.13 -0.19
N PRO A 153 23.13 4.84 -0.92
CA PRO A 153 21.78 5.15 -0.48
C PRO A 153 20.86 3.92 -0.32
N ASP A 154 19.88 4.04 0.57
CA ASP A 154 18.82 3.05 0.82
C ASP A 154 17.97 2.73 -0.42
N SER A 155 18.01 3.56 -1.48
CA SER A 155 17.38 3.26 -2.77
C SER A 155 17.98 2.02 -3.44
N PHE A 156 19.30 1.87 -3.43
CA PHE A 156 19.96 0.67 -3.95
C PHE A 156 19.69 -0.55 -3.07
N GLN A 157 19.62 -0.38 -1.75
CA GLN A 157 19.23 -1.46 -0.82
C GLN A 157 17.79 -1.91 -1.03
N ALA A 158 16.86 -0.96 -1.22
CA ALA A 158 15.47 -1.24 -1.52
C ALA A 158 15.32 -1.99 -2.86
N GLN A 159 16.08 -1.61 -3.89
CA GLN A 159 16.14 -2.34 -5.14
C GLN A 159 16.71 -3.76 -4.94
N ALA A 160 17.81 -3.92 -4.20
CA ALA A 160 18.41 -5.22 -3.92
C ALA A 160 17.45 -6.17 -3.17
N LEU A 161 16.69 -5.67 -2.21
CA LEU A 161 15.65 -6.44 -1.50
C LEU A 161 14.51 -6.87 -2.43
N VAL A 162 14.10 -6.04 -3.40
CA VAL A 162 13.12 -6.42 -4.43
C VAL A 162 13.69 -7.42 -5.42
N ASP A 163 14.91 -7.23 -5.90
CA ASP A 163 15.56 -8.13 -6.85
C ASP A 163 15.73 -9.54 -6.24
N VAL A 164 16.05 -9.64 -4.94
CA VAL A 164 16.09 -10.92 -4.19
C VAL A 164 14.71 -11.56 -4.11
N ALA A 165 13.65 -10.79 -3.85
CA ALA A 165 12.29 -11.30 -3.80
C ALA A 165 11.79 -11.79 -5.17
N LEU A 166 12.13 -11.07 -6.25
CA LEU A 166 11.84 -11.47 -7.63
C LEU A 166 12.58 -12.76 -8.02
N HIS A 167 13.86 -12.90 -7.65
CA HIS A 167 14.67 -14.10 -7.93
C HIS A 167 14.06 -15.39 -7.36
N TYR A 168 13.36 -15.30 -6.22
CA TYR A 168 12.63 -16.44 -5.61
C TYR A 168 11.12 -16.47 -5.92
N GLY A 169 10.61 -15.59 -6.77
CA GLY A 169 9.20 -15.55 -7.17
C GLY A 169 8.24 -15.13 -6.05
N TRP A 170 8.71 -14.33 -5.09
CA TRP A 170 7.92 -13.86 -3.95
C TRP A 170 7.07 -12.63 -4.34
N THR A 171 5.81 -12.84 -4.66
CA THR A 171 4.84 -11.80 -5.06
C THR A 171 3.97 -11.27 -3.92
N TYR A 172 4.06 -11.86 -2.73
CA TYR A 172 3.26 -11.44 -1.57
C TYR A 172 4.03 -11.58 -0.26
N VAL A 173 4.32 -10.45 0.40
CA VAL A 173 5.24 -10.39 1.56
C VAL A 173 4.69 -9.55 2.71
N TYR A 174 5.13 -9.84 3.94
CA TYR A 174 4.95 -8.93 5.08
C TYR A 174 6.09 -7.90 5.13
N THR A 175 5.84 -6.75 5.74
CA THR A 175 6.89 -5.71 5.93
C THR A 175 6.88 -5.17 7.35
N ILE A 176 8.05 -5.09 8.00
CA ILE A 176 8.23 -4.38 9.28
C ILE A 176 9.36 -3.36 9.13
N ASN A 177 9.14 -2.14 9.63
CA ASN A 177 10.17 -1.10 9.63
C ASN A 177 10.37 -0.47 11.02
N SER A 178 11.61 -0.03 11.28
CA SER A 178 11.91 0.86 12.41
C SER A 178 11.29 2.25 12.18
N HIS A 179 11.24 3.05 13.25
CA HIS A 179 11.05 4.49 13.14
C HIS A 179 12.27 5.18 12.47
N GLY A 180 12.18 6.49 12.22
CA GLY A 180 13.30 7.30 11.75
C GLY A 180 13.50 7.34 10.23
N ASN A 181 14.45 8.17 9.80
CA ASN A 181 14.76 8.48 8.40
C ASN A 181 15.39 7.28 7.68
N TYR A 182 15.98 6.33 8.42
CA TYR A 182 16.42 5.02 7.91
C TYR A 182 15.22 4.07 7.72
N GLY A 183 14.63 3.57 8.81
CA GLY A 183 13.65 2.48 8.74
C GLY A 183 12.39 2.83 7.95
N LYS A 184 11.72 3.92 8.33
CA LYS A 184 10.50 4.39 7.64
C LYS A 184 10.81 4.89 6.23
N GLY A 185 11.95 5.55 6.04
CA GLY A 185 12.40 6.09 4.75
C GLY A 185 12.71 4.99 3.72
N GLY A 186 13.68 4.12 4.02
CA GLY A 186 14.09 3.02 3.15
C GLY A 186 12.95 2.02 2.89
N MET A 187 12.12 1.72 3.89
CA MET A 187 10.92 0.92 3.68
C MET A 187 9.90 1.59 2.73
N SER A 188 9.74 2.92 2.77
CA SER A 188 8.87 3.63 1.83
C SER A 188 9.34 3.42 0.37
N ILE A 189 10.65 3.49 0.14
CA ILE A 189 11.25 3.21 -1.17
C ILE A 189 11.07 1.74 -1.56
N PHE A 190 11.33 0.79 -0.64
CA PHE A 190 11.07 -0.64 -0.89
C PHE A 190 9.61 -0.88 -1.30
N ARG A 191 8.64 -0.34 -0.55
CA ARG A 191 7.21 -0.47 -0.85
C ARG A 191 6.83 0.16 -2.21
N GLN A 192 7.55 1.19 -2.66
CA GLN A 192 7.34 1.79 -3.99
C GLN A 192 7.90 0.90 -5.11
N ILE A 193 9.13 0.38 -4.98
CA ILE A 193 9.78 -0.48 -5.97
C ILE A 193 9.05 -1.84 -6.05
N ALA A 194 8.73 -2.44 -4.91
CA ALA A 194 8.00 -3.71 -4.82
C ALA A 194 6.68 -3.69 -5.59
N ARG A 195 5.87 -2.64 -5.43
CA ARG A 195 4.62 -2.46 -6.19
C ARG A 195 4.84 -2.36 -7.70
N LYS A 196 5.83 -1.57 -8.15
CA LYS A 196 6.21 -1.49 -9.58
C LYS A 196 6.66 -2.84 -10.14
N ALA A 197 7.21 -3.71 -9.30
CA ALA A 197 7.66 -5.05 -9.62
C ALA A 197 6.58 -6.14 -9.47
N GLY A 198 5.32 -5.80 -9.15
CA GLY A 198 4.24 -6.77 -8.97
C GLY A 198 4.28 -7.55 -7.64
N ILE A 199 4.97 -7.02 -6.63
CA ILE A 199 5.03 -7.59 -5.28
C ILE A 199 4.07 -6.84 -4.37
N CYS A 200 2.97 -7.49 -3.98
CA CYS A 200 1.98 -6.96 -3.04
C CYS A 200 2.43 -7.16 -1.58
N ILE A 201 1.88 -6.34 -0.69
CA ILE A 201 2.17 -6.37 0.75
C ILE A 201 0.96 -6.93 1.50
N ALA A 202 1.15 -8.05 2.21
CA ALA A 202 0.11 -8.72 2.97
C ALA A 202 -0.28 -7.92 4.23
N LYS A 203 0.72 -7.55 5.03
CA LYS A 203 0.59 -6.63 6.16
C LYS A 203 1.85 -5.79 6.30
N ALA A 204 1.67 -4.54 6.73
CA ALA A 204 2.73 -3.59 7.02
C ALA A 204 2.65 -3.16 8.48
N GLU A 205 3.77 -3.29 9.20
CA GLU A 205 3.95 -2.82 10.57
C GLU A 205 5.07 -1.78 10.64
N SER A 206 4.97 -0.87 11.62
CA SER A 206 5.98 0.16 11.88
C SER A 206 6.18 0.30 13.38
N LEU A 207 7.43 0.18 13.83
CA LEU A 207 7.78 0.35 15.24
C LEU A 207 7.73 1.85 15.65
N PRO A 208 7.45 2.15 16.94
CA PRO A 208 7.54 3.52 17.48
C PRO A 208 9.00 3.97 17.65
N SER A 209 9.24 5.24 18.00
CA SER A 209 10.60 5.81 18.08
C SER A 209 11.47 5.26 19.22
N LEU A 210 10.86 4.76 20.29
CA LEU A 210 11.52 4.09 21.41
C LEU A 210 10.76 2.77 21.68
N PRO A 211 11.01 1.72 20.87
CA PRO A 211 10.30 0.46 20.97
C PRO A 211 10.67 -0.31 22.25
N ARG A 212 9.67 -0.98 22.80
CA ARG A 212 9.77 -1.91 23.93
C ARG A 212 9.37 -3.31 23.48
N GLU A 213 9.63 -4.31 24.32
CA GLU A 213 9.24 -5.71 24.07
C GLU A 213 7.74 -5.85 23.77
N GLU A 214 6.87 -5.08 24.45
CA GLU A 214 5.42 -4.99 24.16
C GLU A 214 5.11 -4.59 22.70
N ASN A 215 5.97 -3.77 22.07
CA ASN A 215 5.79 -3.35 20.68
C ASN A 215 6.30 -4.39 19.67
N TYR A 216 7.43 -5.04 19.94
CA TYR A 216 7.92 -6.15 19.09
C TYR A 216 6.92 -7.31 19.09
N MET A 217 6.42 -7.70 20.26
CA MET A 217 5.39 -8.73 20.41
C MET A 217 4.09 -8.34 19.68
N SER A 218 3.64 -7.09 19.78
CA SER A 218 2.45 -6.62 19.07
C SER A 218 2.60 -6.69 17.54
N ALA A 219 3.75 -6.26 16.99
CA ALA A 219 4.02 -6.32 15.56
C ALA A 219 4.05 -7.76 15.02
N VAL A 220 4.77 -8.66 15.70
CA VAL A 220 4.85 -10.09 15.37
C VAL A 220 3.47 -10.75 15.46
N GLN A 221 2.72 -10.52 16.55
CA GLN A 221 1.39 -11.10 16.70
C GLN A 221 0.39 -10.56 15.67
N THR A 222 0.52 -9.31 15.23
CA THR A 222 -0.37 -8.76 14.21
C THR A 222 -0.13 -9.42 12.85
N ILE A 223 1.12 -9.70 12.47
CA ILE A 223 1.45 -10.52 11.30
C ILE A 223 0.94 -11.97 11.46
N LEU A 224 1.16 -12.60 12.62
CA LEU A 224 0.70 -13.98 12.87
C LEU A 224 -0.83 -14.13 12.87
N ARG A 225 -1.58 -13.08 13.22
CA ARG A 225 -3.05 -13.02 13.10
C ARG A 225 -3.50 -12.77 11.65
N HIS A 226 -2.71 -12.04 10.85
CA HIS A 226 -3.06 -11.64 9.49
C HIS A 226 -2.68 -12.68 8.42
N LYS A 227 -2.97 -13.97 8.67
CA LYS A 227 -2.75 -15.09 7.72
C LYS A 227 -3.79 -15.13 6.60
N ILE A 228 -3.91 -14.04 5.84
CA ILE A 228 -4.78 -13.93 4.67
C ILE A 228 -3.95 -14.25 3.42
N GLY A 229 -3.98 -15.51 2.98
CA GLY A 229 -3.22 -16.02 1.83
C GLY A 229 -1.86 -16.62 2.20
N ASN A 230 -1.11 -17.08 1.19
CA ASN A 230 0.09 -17.91 1.36
C ASN A 230 1.39 -17.08 1.47
N ALA A 231 1.37 -15.97 2.23
CA ALA A 231 2.56 -15.17 2.52
C ALA A 231 3.41 -15.82 3.63
N HIS A 232 4.69 -16.06 3.35
CA HIS A 232 5.65 -16.64 4.30
C HIS A 232 6.90 -15.77 4.54
N VAL A 233 7.13 -14.74 3.72
CA VAL A 233 8.33 -13.87 3.84
C VAL A 233 8.03 -12.58 4.60
N ILE A 234 8.89 -12.24 5.56
CA ILE A 234 8.90 -10.95 6.27
C ILE A 234 10.11 -10.13 5.83
N VAL A 235 9.88 -8.98 5.21
CA VAL A 235 10.95 -8.01 4.86
C VAL A 235 11.16 -7.02 6.00
N LEU A 236 12.40 -6.92 6.48
CA LEU A 236 12.79 -6.12 7.64
C LEU A 236 13.68 -4.93 7.24
N PHE A 237 13.13 -3.72 7.24
CA PHE A 237 13.89 -2.47 7.10
C PHE A 237 14.04 -1.82 8.49
N THR A 238 14.83 -2.47 9.33
CA THR A 238 14.92 -2.27 10.78
C THR A 238 16.37 -2.07 11.22
N THR A 239 16.56 -1.36 12.33
CA THR A 239 17.88 -1.26 12.96
C THR A 239 18.33 -2.63 13.52
N GLN A 240 19.61 -2.71 13.88
CA GLN A 240 20.21 -3.83 14.61
C GLN A 240 19.41 -4.22 15.88
N THR A 241 19.12 -3.24 16.75
CA THR A 241 18.37 -3.45 18.01
C THR A 241 16.95 -3.96 17.77
N ASP A 242 16.28 -3.37 16.78
CA ASP A 242 14.89 -3.65 16.49
C ASP A 242 14.72 -5.01 15.82
N SER A 243 15.71 -5.41 14.99
CA SER A 243 15.77 -6.75 14.38
C SER A 243 15.95 -7.84 15.45
N ALA A 244 16.84 -7.62 16.42
CA ALA A 244 17.04 -8.53 17.55
C ALA A 244 15.78 -8.67 18.42
N GLY A 245 15.10 -7.55 18.70
CA GLY A 245 13.83 -7.52 19.43
C GLY A 245 12.70 -8.26 18.69
N LEU A 246 12.61 -8.11 17.37
CA LEU A 246 11.63 -8.82 16.55
C LEU A 246 11.89 -10.33 16.47
N LEU A 247 13.15 -10.77 16.41
CA LEU A 247 13.49 -12.19 16.48
C LEU A 247 13.15 -12.79 17.85
N ARG A 248 13.49 -12.10 18.94
CA ARG A 248 13.09 -12.52 20.31
C ARG A 248 11.58 -12.64 20.45
N ALA A 249 10.84 -11.60 20.05
CA ALA A 249 9.39 -11.62 20.04
C ALA A 249 8.80 -12.69 19.12
N GLY A 250 9.48 -13.03 18.02
CA GLY A 250 9.15 -14.14 17.13
C GLY A 250 9.29 -15.50 17.82
N LYS A 251 10.37 -15.70 18.60
CA LYS A 251 10.62 -16.93 19.36
C LYS A 251 9.59 -17.10 20.48
N GLU A 252 9.33 -16.04 21.24
CA GLU A 252 8.33 -16.01 22.31
C GLU A 252 6.90 -16.19 21.78
N SER A 253 6.58 -15.64 20.60
CA SER A 253 5.29 -15.84 19.93
C SER A 253 5.16 -17.18 19.18
N GLY A 254 6.19 -18.04 19.23
CA GLY A 254 6.16 -19.36 18.58
C GLY A 254 6.06 -19.32 17.06
N VAL A 255 6.68 -18.33 16.40
CA VAL A 255 6.72 -18.22 14.93
C VAL A 255 7.32 -19.50 14.31
N LYS A 256 6.64 -20.05 13.30
CA LYS A 256 7.10 -21.21 12.51
C LYS A 256 6.75 -21.02 11.04
N GLY A 257 7.65 -21.47 10.16
CA GLY A 257 7.43 -21.46 8.71
C GLY A 257 7.44 -20.08 8.04
N LEU A 258 7.95 -19.05 8.73
CA LEU A 258 8.20 -17.73 8.13
C LEU A 258 9.71 -17.56 7.89
N THR A 259 10.06 -16.88 6.81
CA THR A 259 11.44 -16.60 6.41
C THR A 259 11.70 -15.10 6.41
N TRP A 260 12.82 -14.68 6.97
CA TRP A 260 13.14 -13.26 7.12
C TRP A 260 14.08 -12.78 6.01
N LEU A 261 13.81 -11.57 5.50
CA LEU A 261 14.65 -10.88 4.52
C LEU A 261 15.11 -9.53 5.12
N GLY A 262 16.36 -9.49 5.60
CA GLY A 262 16.92 -8.38 6.36
C GLY A 262 17.66 -7.33 5.52
N SER A 263 17.40 -6.07 5.84
CA SER A 263 18.22 -4.89 5.47
C SER A 263 19.62 -4.91 6.13
N SER A 264 20.47 -3.94 5.80
CA SER A 264 21.83 -3.84 6.37
C SER A 264 21.88 -3.51 7.86
N GLY A 265 20.75 -3.15 8.48
CA GLY A 265 20.64 -3.08 9.94
C GLY A 265 20.80 -4.45 10.61
N TRP A 266 20.47 -5.54 9.91
CA TRP A 266 20.79 -6.92 10.32
C TRP A 266 22.12 -7.36 9.69
N SER A 267 22.27 -7.31 8.36
CA SER A 267 23.50 -7.71 7.66
C SER A 267 23.99 -9.12 8.11
N ASN A 268 25.20 -9.22 8.65
CA ASN A 268 25.93 -10.44 9.02
C ASN A 268 26.22 -10.49 10.54
N ARG A 269 25.40 -9.79 11.34
CA ARG A 269 25.61 -9.53 12.78
C ARG A 269 25.16 -10.70 13.65
N VAL A 270 26.06 -11.26 14.47
CA VAL A 270 25.69 -12.37 15.37
C VAL A 270 24.82 -11.88 16.52
N ASP A 271 25.06 -10.66 17.02
CA ASP A 271 24.29 -10.04 18.12
C ASP A 271 22.79 -9.81 17.81
N VAL A 272 22.41 -9.83 16.53
CA VAL A 272 21.00 -9.78 16.11
C VAL A 272 20.32 -11.15 16.26
N THR A 273 21.09 -12.23 16.08
CA THR A 273 20.59 -13.62 16.08
C THR A 273 20.81 -14.37 17.40
N GLU A 274 21.61 -13.82 18.32
CA GLU A 274 21.99 -14.46 19.59
C GLU A 274 20.75 -14.90 20.39
N GLY A 275 20.73 -16.18 20.77
CA GLY A 275 19.63 -16.84 21.48
C GLY A 275 18.37 -17.08 20.63
N ASN A 276 18.36 -16.75 19.34
CA ASN A 276 17.22 -16.83 18.42
C ASN A 276 17.55 -17.56 17.11
N GLU A 277 18.63 -18.33 17.10
CA GLU A 277 19.29 -18.88 15.91
C GLU A 277 18.38 -19.85 15.14
N GLU A 278 17.64 -20.70 15.84
CA GLU A 278 16.67 -21.65 15.23
C GLU A 278 15.57 -20.95 14.41
N LEU A 279 15.18 -19.74 14.80
CA LEU A 279 14.17 -18.92 14.12
C LEU A 279 14.77 -18.06 13.00
N ALA A 280 16.03 -17.67 13.16
CA ALA A 280 16.80 -16.99 12.11
C ALA A 280 17.30 -17.95 11.02
N ASN A 281 17.30 -19.27 11.25
CA ASN A 281 17.75 -20.29 10.31
C ASN A 281 17.04 -20.17 8.95
N GLY A 282 17.83 -20.06 7.87
CA GLY A 282 17.34 -19.86 6.51
C GLY A 282 16.97 -18.43 6.14
N SER A 283 17.20 -17.45 7.01
CA SER A 283 17.01 -16.03 6.67
C SER A 283 18.03 -15.56 5.62
N LEU A 284 17.65 -14.57 4.82
CA LEU A 284 18.53 -13.86 3.90
C LEU A 284 18.73 -12.41 4.35
N THR A 285 19.91 -11.86 4.13
CA THR A 285 20.24 -10.47 4.50
C THR A 285 21.05 -9.77 3.41
N VAL A 286 20.87 -8.45 3.30
CA VAL A 286 21.57 -7.55 2.38
C VAL A 286 22.59 -6.73 3.17
N GLY A 287 23.88 -7.04 3.01
CA GLY A 287 24.99 -6.44 3.76
C GLY A 287 25.85 -5.48 2.94
N HIS A 288 26.42 -4.45 3.58
CA HIS A 288 27.49 -3.66 2.96
C HIS A 288 28.74 -4.54 2.85
N GLY A 289 29.23 -4.75 1.62
CA GLY A 289 30.11 -5.88 1.26
C GLY A 289 31.27 -6.18 2.23
N ASP A 290 31.38 -7.47 2.59
CA ASP A 290 32.26 -8.04 3.62
C ASP A 290 33.75 -7.84 3.30
N GLY A 291 34.35 -6.78 3.83
CA GLY A 291 35.77 -6.45 3.70
C GLY A 291 36.47 -6.49 5.05
N ILE A 292 37.57 -7.25 5.13
CA ILE A 292 38.43 -7.34 6.32
C ILE A 292 39.47 -6.23 6.27
N VAL A 293 39.61 -5.44 7.34
CA VAL A 293 40.65 -4.41 7.45
C VAL A 293 41.89 -4.99 8.10
N ASN A 294 42.93 -5.22 7.30
CA ASN A 294 44.14 -5.92 7.74
C ASN A 294 44.91 -5.15 8.83
N GLY A 295 45.18 -5.84 9.95
CA GLY A 295 45.82 -5.30 11.15
C GLY A 295 44.87 -4.66 12.18
N PHE A 296 43.57 -4.50 11.86
CA PHE A 296 42.64 -3.86 12.80
C PHE A 296 42.39 -4.71 14.06
N LEU A 297 42.30 -6.03 13.93
CA LEU A 297 42.12 -6.93 15.08
C LEU A 297 43.31 -6.86 16.05
N ASP A 298 44.54 -6.81 15.54
CA ASP A 298 45.74 -6.70 16.35
C ASP A 298 45.82 -5.35 17.07
N PHE A 299 45.40 -4.26 16.42
CA PHE A 299 45.25 -2.95 17.04
C PHE A 299 44.18 -2.93 18.13
N LEU A 300 42.97 -3.44 17.85
CA LEU A 300 41.85 -3.47 18.79
C LEU A 300 42.16 -4.31 20.03
N THR A 301 42.80 -5.46 19.84
CA THR A 301 43.13 -6.38 20.94
C THR A 301 44.30 -5.89 21.79
N ASN A 302 45.22 -5.08 21.23
CA ASN A 302 46.36 -4.49 21.94
C ASN A 302 46.22 -2.99 22.22
N LEU A 303 45.01 -2.43 22.20
CA LEU A 303 44.76 -0.98 22.10
C LEU A 303 45.52 -0.12 23.14
N ASN A 304 45.67 -0.60 24.38
CA ASN A 304 46.46 0.08 25.42
C ASN A 304 47.96 0.19 25.05
N ASN A 305 48.55 -0.86 24.46
CA ASN A 305 49.92 -0.84 23.95
C ASN A 305 50.02 -0.04 22.64
N SER A 306 49.05 -0.19 21.74
CA SER A 306 49.02 0.49 20.43
C SER A 306 48.91 2.01 20.55
N LEU A 307 48.27 2.54 21.59
CA LEU A 307 48.23 3.97 21.91
C LEU A 307 49.35 4.38 22.90
N GLY A 308 49.80 3.45 23.75
CA GLY A 308 50.64 3.72 24.91
C GLY A 308 52.09 4.17 24.65
N GLY A 309 52.52 4.27 23.39
CA GLY A 309 53.81 4.83 22.98
C GLY A 309 53.74 6.22 22.32
N THR A 310 52.55 6.81 22.23
CA THR A 310 52.28 8.03 21.45
C THR A 310 51.64 9.15 22.29
N SER A 311 51.52 10.36 21.74
CA SER A 311 50.99 11.58 22.39
C SER A 311 49.49 11.57 22.73
N TYR A 312 48.88 10.39 22.80
CA TYR A 312 47.48 10.15 23.10
C TYR A 312 47.35 10.09 24.63
N PRO A 313 46.34 10.73 25.26
CA PRO A 313 46.22 10.75 26.72
C PRO A 313 46.23 9.34 27.32
N LYS A 314 47.31 9.02 28.07
CA LYS A 314 47.51 7.72 28.73
C LYS A 314 46.76 7.61 30.07
N THR A 315 45.87 8.56 30.31
CA THR A 315 44.95 8.71 31.44
C THR A 315 43.58 9.04 30.88
N ASP A 316 42.54 8.41 31.45
CA ASP A 316 41.14 8.82 31.31
C ASP A 316 40.46 8.60 29.94
N ASN A 317 40.85 7.59 29.14
CA ASN A 317 39.98 7.06 28.08
C ASN A 317 38.87 6.17 28.69
N LEU A 318 37.89 6.84 29.31
CA LEU A 318 36.80 6.25 30.10
C LEU A 318 36.04 5.15 29.33
N TRP A 319 35.79 5.34 28.04
CA TRP A 319 35.09 4.36 27.19
C TRP A 319 35.88 3.07 26.98
N PHE A 320 37.21 3.10 26.99
CA PHE A 320 38.00 1.86 26.86
C PHE A 320 37.91 1.01 28.13
N GLU A 321 37.94 1.62 29.33
CA GLU A 321 37.73 0.86 30.56
C GLU A 321 36.33 0.24 30.61
N GLU A 322 35.31 0.98 30.20
CA GLU A 322 33.93 0.49 30.15
C GLU A 322 33.74 -0.65 29.13
N VAL A 323 34.39 -0.59 27.96
CA VAL A 323 34.43 -1.73 27.01
C VAL A 323 35.14 -2.93 27.60
N VAL A 324 36.28 -2.76 28.27
CA VAL A 324 37.00 -3.86 28.92
C VAL A 324 36.15 -4.50 30.02
N GLN A 325 35.47 -3.71 30.86
CA GLN A 325 34.53 -4.20 31.86
C GLN A 325 33.35 -4.96 31.24
N SER A 326 32.76 -4.41 30.17
CA SER A 326 31.60 -4.99 29.46
C SER A 326 31.93 -6.31 28.77
N VAL A 327 33.04 -6.36 28.02
CA VAL A 327 33.47 -7.56 27.27
C VAL A 327 33.97 -8.67 28.21
N LEU A 328 34.74 -8.34 29.25
CA LEU A 328 35.27 -9.31 30.20
C LEU A 328 34.32 -9.63 31.37
N LYS A 329 33.20 -8.90 31.49
CA LYS A 329 32.18 -9.01 32.55
C LYS A 329 32.80 -8.97 33.96
N CYS A 330 33.66 -7.98 34.18
CA CYS A 330 34.44 -7.78 35.41
C CYS A 330 34.58 -6.30 35.79
N GLU A 331 34.91 -6.00 37.05
CA GLU A 331 35.12 -4.62 37.52
C GLU A 331 36.62 -4.25 37.62
N THR A 332 36.97 -3.01 37.26
CA THR A 332 38.31 -2.44 37.53
C THR A 332 38.39 -1.89 38.97
N ARG A 333 39.60 -1.74 39.53
CA ARG A 333 39.79 -1.34 40.94
C ARG A 333 39.46 0.14 41.16
N GLY A 334 38.20 0.45 41.44
CA GLY A 334 37.75 1.79 41.84
C GLY A 334 36.23 1.94 41.99
N SER A 335 35.43 1.05 41.39
CA SER A 335 33.97 1.03 41.51
C SER A 335 33.48 0.64 42.92
N ALA A 336 32.27 1.08 43.25
CA ALA A 336 31.57 0.71 44.48
C ALA A 336 31.14 -0.78 44.45
N PRO A 337 31.07 -1.47 45.60
CA PRO A 337 30.97 -2.93 45.64
C PRO A 337 29.62 -3.45 45.06
N SER A 338 29.68 -3.95 43.83
CA SER A 338 28.64 -4.80 43.24
C SER A 338 29.07 -6.28 43.27
N SER A 339 28.22 -7.19 42.79
CA SER A 339 28.43 -8.65 42.86
C SER A 339 29.36 -9.23 41.79
N LEU A 340 30.08 -8.40 41.04
CA LEU A 340 30.97 -8.81 39.96
C LEU A 340 32.39 -9.15 40.45
N THR A 341 33.10 -9.99 39.69
CA THR A 341 34.49 -10.35 40.01
C THR A 341 35.44 -9.28 39.49
N ALA A 342 36.47 -8.92 40.26
CA ALA A 342 37.48 -7.95 39.84
C ALA A 342 38.31 -8.49 38.64
N CYS A 343 38.56 -7.62 37.65
CA CYS A 343 39.36 -7.95 36.48
C CYS A 343 40.78 -8.38 36.88
N LYS A 344 41.26 -9.50 36.30
CA LYS A 344 42.65 -9.96 36.49
C LYS A 344 43.61 -8.97 35.83
N SER A 345 44.66 -8.56 36.55
CA SER A 345 45.61 -7.49 36.14
C SER A 345 46.30 -7.70 34.79
N ASN A 346 46.40 -8.95 34.33
CA ASN A 346 47.04 -9.31 33.05
C ASN A 346 46.02 -9.52 31.92
N LEU A 347 44.72 -9.40 32.23
CA LEU A 347 43.61 -9.47 31.28
C LEU A 347 42.97 -8.09 31.06
N SER A 348 43.13 -7.15 32.00
CA SER A 348 42.69 -5.76 31.90
C SER A 348 43.52 -4.88 30.95
N THR A 349 44.39 -5.47 30.13
CA THR A 349 45.27 -4.75 29.17
C THR A 349 45.03 -5.13 27.71
N SER A 350 44.26 -6.17 27.43
CA SER A 350 43.95 -6.63 26.06
C SER A 350 42.55 -7.22 25.94
N LEU A 351 41.91 -7.00 24.79
CA LEU A 351 40.61 -7.61 24.47
C LEU A 351 40.79 -9.04 23.90
N PRO A 352 39.79 -9.93 24.05
CA PRO A 352 39.83 -11.28 23.48
C PRO A 352 40.01 -11.25 21.95
N ARG A 353 40.76 -12.19 21.38
CA ARG A 353 41.03 -12.26 19.91
C ARG A 353 39.88 -12.87 19.11
N ASP A 354 38.93 -13.48 19.79
CA ASP A 354 37.66 -14.03 19.32
C ASP A 354 36.52 -13.00 19.34
N ILE A 355 36.81 -11.72 19.63
CA ILE A 355 35.84 -10.62 19.55
C ILE A 355 35.26 -10.47 18.12
N GLU A 356 33.94 -10.40 18.02
CA GLU A 356 33.25 -10.14 16.75
C GLU A 356 33.63 -8.75 16.21
N LEU A 357 34.03 -8.69 14.93
CA LEU A 357 34.43 -7.45 14.28
C LEU A 357 33.25 -6.77 13.58
N ALA A 358 33.01 -5.50 13.92
CA ALA A 358 32.12 -4.63 13.16
C ALA A 358 32.68 -4.36 11.73
N PRO A 359 31.83 -3.96 10.77
CA PRO A 359 32.24 -3.68 9.40
C PRO A 359 33.02 -2.34 9.28
N VAL A 360 34.17 -2.24 9.95
CA VAL A 360 34.94 -1.01 10.13
C VAL A 360 35.51 -0.37 8.85
N ARG A 361 35.54 -1.11 7.73
CA ARG A 361 36.01 -0.65 6.41
C ARG A 361 35.44 0.73 6.04
N VAL A 362 34.14 0.94 6.25
CA VAL A 362 33.44 2.18 5.88
C VAL A 362 33.93 3.40 6.67
N VAL A 363 34.37 3.21 7.92
CA VAL A 363 34.97 4.28 8.75
C VAL A 363 36.37 4.62 8.27
N VAL A 364 37.21 3.59 8.06
CA VAL A 364 38.59 3.78 7.59
C VAL A 364 38.57 4.50 6.23
N ASN A 365 37.70 4.06 5.30
CA ASN A 365 37.46 4.73 4.03
C ASN A 365 37.08 6.21 4.20
N ALA A 366 36.26 6.57 5.20
CA ALA A 366 35.85 7.96 5.43
C ALA A 366 37.00 8.84 5.95
N VAL A 367 37.87 8.29 6.82
CA VAL A 367 39.07 8.99 7.31
C VAL A 367 40.09 9.16 6.18
N TYR A 368 40.33 8.11 5.36
CA TYR A 368 41.21 8.20 4.20
C TYR A 368 40.68 9.19 3.15
N ALA A 369 39.37 9.26 2.89
CA ALA A 369 38.78 10.25 1.99
C ALA A 369 39.08 11.70 2.43
N LEU A 370 38.98 11.99 3.74
CA LEU A 370 39.28 13.32 4.29
C LEU A 370 40.79 13.62 4.29
N ALA A 371 41.64 12.61 4.52
CA ALA A 371 43.09 12.75 4.47
C ALA A 371 43.61 12.98 3.03
N HIS A 372 43.15 12.20 2.05
CA HIS A 372 43.53 12.40 0.65
C HIS A 372 43.05 13.76 0.11
N ALA A 373 41.86 14.23 0.48
CA ALA A 373 41.39 15.56 0.07
C ALA A 373 42.22 16.71 0.69
N LEU A 374 42.79 16.49 1.89
CA LEU A 374 43.73 17.41 2.51
C LEU A 374 45.12 17.33 1.85
N ASP A 375 45.53 16.16 1.37
CA ASP A 375 46.80 15.93 0.68
C ASP A 375 46.80 16.51 -0.74
N ASP A 376 45.70 16.35 -1.48
CA ASP A 376 45.47 17.03 -2.76
C ASP A 376 45.53 18.56 -2.58
N MET A 377 44.95 19.10 -1.50
CA MET A 377 45.06 20.52 -1.13
C MET A 377 46.49 20.93 -0.75
N GLN A 378 47.24 20.05 -0.07
CA GLN A 378 48.65 20.31 0.26
C GLN A 378 49.50 20.38 -1.01
N ARG A 379 49.25 19.48 -1.98
CA ARG A 379 49.99 19.41 -3.24
C ARG A 379 49.71 20.61 -4.15
N ASP A 380 48.46 21.09 -4.21
CA ASP A 380 48.08 22.28 -5.00
C ASP A 380 48.56 23.59 -4.36
N LEU A 381 48.32 23.79 -3.06
CA LEU A 381 48.59 25.07 -2.37
C LEU A 381 50.01 25.18 -1.78
N CYS A 382 50.69 24.06 -1.50
CA CYS A 382 52.00 24.03 -0.86
C CYS A 382 53.10 23.28 -1.68
N PRO A 383 53.18 23.36 -3.03
CA PRO A 383 53.99 22.48 -3.90
C PRO A 383 55.54 22.56 -3.74
N LYS A 384 56.04 23.31 -2.74
CA LYS A 384 57.47 23.47 -2.44
C LYS A 384 57.81 23.28 -0.95
N GLN A 385 56.87 22.85 -0.12
CA GLN A 385 57.03 22.74 1.33
C GLN A 385 56.15 21.61 1.89
N THR A 386 56.74 20.70 2.68
CA THR A 386 55.99 19.70 3.46
C THR A 386 55.29 20.36 4.66
N GLY A 387 54.21 19.77 5.18
CA GLY A 387 53.45 20.33 6.28
C GLY A 387 52.42 21.41 5.88
N ILE A 388 51.64 21.88 6.86
CA ILE A 388 50.52 22.80 6.62
C ILE A 388 51.00 24.25 6.42
N CYS A 389 51.04 24.71 5.17
CA CYS A 389 51.43 26.08 4.84
C CYS A 389 50.31 27.11 5.08
N GLN A 390 50.67 28.40 5.12
CA GLN A 390 49.74 29.49 5.45
C GLN A 390 48.52 29.55 4.53
N GLN A 391 48.68 29.26 3.22
CA GLN A 391 47.56 29.22 2.27
C GLN A 391 46.57 28.09 2.59
N MET A 392 47.01 26.92 3.05
CA MET A 392 46.09 25.89 3.56
C MET A 392 45.33 26.38 4.80
N LYS A 393 46.01 27.03 5.75
CA LYS A 393 45.35 27.55 6.97
C LYS A 393 44.23 28.53 6.64
N GLU A 394 44.48 29.43 5.69
CA GLU A 394 43.47 30.37 5.19
C GLU A 394 42.35 29.69 4.39
N THR A 395 42.66 28.70 3.55
CA THR A 395 41.66 27.96 2.76
C THR A 395 40.78 27.05 3.64
N LEU A 396 41.34 26.44 4.69
CA LEU A 396 40.58 25.69 5.69
C LEU A 396 39.68 26.61 6.53
N LYS A 397 40.14 27.81 6.89
CA LYS A 397 39.29 28.84 7.51
C LYS A 397 38.15 29.29 6.59
N LYS A 398 38.43 29.43 5.28
CA LYS A 398 37.47 29.68 4.18
C LYS A 398 36.70 28.44 3.71
N ARG A 399 36.76 27.33 4.47
CA ARG A 399 35.94 26.10 4.30
C ARG A 399 36.02 25.41 2.92
N SER A 400 36.98 25.78 2.07
CA SER A 400 36.96 25.43 0.64
C SER A 400 37.40 23.98 0.32
N LEU A 401 37.61 23.13 1.33
CA LEU A 401 37.98 21.72 1.19
C LEU A 401 36.93 20.89 0.43
N ILE A 402 35.67 21.32 0.44
CA ILE A 402 34.54 20.66 -0.26
C ILE A 402 34.83 20.48 -1.76
N GLY A 403 35.59 21.38 -2.39
CA GLY A 403 36.00 21.23 -3.80
C GLY A 403 36.95 20.05 -4.04
N TYR A 404 37.87 19.80 -3.11
CA TYR A 404 38.77 18.65 -3.14
C TYR A 404 38.02 17.36 -2.85
N LEU A 405 37.16 17.35 -1.81
CA LEU A 405 36.32 16.19 -1.45
C LEU A 405 35.38 15.73 -2.58
N LYS A 406 34.96 16.60 -3.50
CA LYS A 406 34.17 16.21 -4.68
C LYS A 406 34.98 15.48 -5.76
N ASN A 407 36.31 15.64 -5.77
CA ASN A 407 37.19 15.06 -6.79
C ASN A 407 38.16 13.99 -6.27
N VAL A 408 38.36 13.91 -4.95
CA VAL A 408 39.31 13.02 -4.27
C VAL A 408 39.16 11.56 -4.69
N THR A 409 40.30 10.90 -4.92
CA THR A 409 40.41 9.44 -5.09
C THR A 409 41.25 8.85 -3.97
N PHE A 410 40.79 7.78 -3.34
CA PHE A 410 41.42 7.17 -2.16
C PHE A 410 41.31 5.64 -2.18
N PRO A 411 42.20 4.89 -1.50
CA PRO A 411 42.14 3.43 -1.47
C PRO A 411 40.99 2.92 -0.60
N ASP A 412 40.40 1.78 -0.95
CA ASP A 412 39.56 1.02 -0.03
C ASP A 412 40.41 0.28 1.03
N ALA A 413 39.94 0.25 2.27
CA ALA A 413 40.66 -0.30 3.42
C ALA A 413 40.73 -1.85 3.49
N SER A 414 40.12 -2.57 2.54
CA SER A 414 40.05 -4.04 2.50
C SER A 414 40.31 -4.64 1.13
N TYR A 415 39.88 -3.98 0.07
CA TYR A 415 40.04 -4.41 -1.31
C TYR A 415 41.11 -3.55 -2.00
N ASN A 416 41.88 -4.13 -2.93
CA ASN A 416 42.84 -3.37 -3.75
C ASN A 416 42.12 -2.59 -4.87
N LEU A 417 41.30 -1.60 -4.46
CA LEU A 417 40.43 -0.79 -5.30
C LEU A 417 40.61 0.69 -4.94
N THR A 418 40.57 1.56 -5.94
CA THR A 418 40.47 3.01 -5.74
C THR A 418 39.00 3.41 -5.72
N LEU A 419 38.59 4.15 -4.70
CA LEU A 419 37.27 4.73 -4.53
C LEU A 419 37.27 6.20 -4.94
N LYS A 420 36.11 6.67 -5.39
CA LYS A 420 35.76 8.07 -5.62
C LYS A 420 34.30 8.25 -5.21
N PHE A 421 33.91 9.43 -4.73
CA PHE A 421 32.49 9.79 -4.65
C PHE A 421 31.90 10.05 -6.04
N ASN A 422 30.65 9.66 -6.25
CA ASN A 422 29.88 10.02 -7.44
C ASN A 422 29.36 11.48 -7.35
N GLU A 423 28.58 11.91 -8.35
CA GLU A 423 28.02 13.28 -8.41
C GLU A 423 27.14 13.63 -7.19
N ASN A 424 26.49 12.63 -6.60
CA ASN A 424 25.71 12.72 -5.36
C ASN A 424 26.56 12.56 -4.08
N GLN A 425 27.88 12.76 -4.17
CA GLN A 425 28.81 12.76 -3.04
C GLN A 425 28.80 11.44 -2.23
N GLU A 426 28.45 10.33 -2.88
CA GLU A 426 28.21 9.04 -2.25
C GLU A 426 28.84 7.87 -3.03
N MET A 427 28.67 6.65 -2.52
CA MET A 427 29.17 5.43 -3.16
C MET A 427 28.07 4.75 -3.98
N ASP A 428 28.44 4.15 -5.10
CA ASP A 428 27.52 3.38 -5.93
C ASP A 428 27.14 2.04 -5.26
N GLY A 429 25.93 1.56 -5.54
CA GLY A 429 25.35 0.40 -4.88
C GLY A 429 26.11 -0.90 -5.13
N THR A 430 26.70 -1.48 -4.08
CA THR A 430 27.22 -2.86 -4.08
C THR A 430 27.00 -3.50 -2.70
N TYR A 431 26.28 -4.63 -2.68
CA TYR A 431 25.91 -5.35 -1.46
C TYR A 431 26.28 -6.84 -1.57
N SER A 432 26.64 -7.46 -0.45
CA SER A 432 26.66 -8.91 -0.33
C SER A 432 25.28 -9.43 0.06
N ILE A 433 24.91 -10.60 -0.45
CA ILE A 433 23.73 -11.34 -0.03
C ILE A 433 24.22 -12.50 0.84
N SER A 434 23.73 -12.56 2.08
CA SER A 434 24.13 -13.55 3.07
C SER A 434 22.94 -14.38 3.54
N ASN A 435 23.19 -15.65 3.86
CA ASN A 435 22.23 -16.59 4.43
C ASN A 435 22.69 -17.00 5.83
N PHE A 436 21.79 -17.00 6.80
CA PHE A 436 22.09 -17.47 8.16
C PHE A 436 21.71 -18.94 8.29
N GLN A 437 22.68 -19.80 8.59
CA GLN A 437 22.49 -21.25 8.55
C GLN A 437 23.27 -21.97 9.66
N GLN A 438 22.77 -23.15 10.02
CA GLN A 438 23.53 -24.10 10.82
C GLN A 438 24.54 -24.87 9.94
N ARG A 439 25.64 -25.28 10.54
CA ARG A 439 26.70 -26.13 9.97
C ARG A 439 26.57 -27.57 10.45
N GLU A 440 27.28 -28.48 9.79
CA GLU A 440 27.34 -29.91 10.16
C GLU A 440 27.93 -30.14 11.57
N ASP A 441 28.78 -29.22 12.05
CA ASP A 441 29.32 -29.19 13.41
C ASP A 441 28.34 -28.63 14.47
N GLY A 442 27.11 -28.29 14.05
CA GLY A 442 26.07 -27.70 14.89
C GLY A 442 26.21 -26.19 15.12
N SER A 443 27.31 -25.56 14.69
CA SER A 443 27.54 -24.12 14.85
C SER A 443 26.70 -23.28 13.88
N TRP A 444 26.43 -22.03 14.27
CA TRP A 444 25.65 -21.08 13.48
C TRP A 444 26.58 -20.09 12.77
N LYS A 445 26.31 -19.80 11.48
CA LYS A 445 27.10 -18.84 10.72
C LYS A 445 26.32 -18.18 9.60
N TYR A 446 26.65 -16.92 9.32
CA TYR A 446 26.39 -16.30 8.02
C TYR A 446 27.33 -16.86 6.94
N VAL A 447 26.75 -17.24 5.81
CA VAL A 447 27.46 -17.59 4.58
C VAL A 447 27.04 -16.60 3.50
N ARG A 448 28.02 -16.00 2.82
CA ARG A 448 27.74 -15.15 1.65
C ARG A 448 27.34 -16.03 0.47
N VAL A 449 26.08 -15.93 0.07
CA VAL A 449 25.47 -16.72 -1.02
C VAL A 449 25.38 -15.94 -2.33
N GLY A 450 25.55 -14.62 -2.29
CA GLY A 450 25.43 -13.79 -3.49
C GLY A 450 26.04 -12.39 -3.39
N THR A 451 25.84 -11.63 -4.46
CA THR A 451 26.22 -10.22 -4.60
C THR A 451 25.19 -9.49 -5.44
N TRP A 452 24.87 -8.26 -5.06
CA TRP A 452 24.09 -7.31 -5.85
C TRP A 452 24.96 -6.11 -6.23
N ARG A 453 24.87 -5.64 -7.47
CA ARG A 453 25.59 -4.47 -8.00
C ARG A 453 24.69 -3.58 -8.84
N TYR A 454 24.86 -2.27 -8.70
CA TYR A 454 24.42 -1.28 -9.68
C TYR A 454 25.38 -1.28 -10.88
N LEU A 455 24.84 -1.09 -12.09
CA LEU A 455 25.61 -1.09 -13.36
C LEU A 455 25.66 0.29 -14.06
N GLY A 456 24.94 1.29 -13.55
CA GLY A 456 24.84 2.61 -14.17
C GLY A 456 23.71 2.72 -15.20
N ASP A 457 23.09 3.89 -15.29
CA ASP A 457 21.90 4.14 -16.14
C ASP A 457 22.19 4.06 -17.66
N LEU A 458 23.46 3.97 -18.04
CA LEU A 458 23.90 3.75 -19.43
C LEU A 458 23.79 2.27 -19.87
N ALA A 459 23.56 1.34 -18.95
CA ALA A 459 23.39 -0.08 -19.23
C ALA A 459 21.97 -0.36 -19.76
N LYS A 460 21.80 -0.13 -21.08
CA LYS A 460 20.51 -0.07 -21.83
C LYS A 460 19.47 -1.15 -21.52
N ASP A 461 19.89 -2.36 -21.15
CA ASP A 461 19.01 -3.50 -20.90
C ASP A 461 18.92 -3.92 -19.41
N LYS A 462 19.76 -3.36 -18.52
CA LYS A 462 19.82 -3.76 -17.10
C LYS A 462 20.51 -2.72 -16.20
N VAL A 463 19.74 -2.12 -15.29
CA VAL A 463 20.22 -1.13 -14.31
C VAL A 463 20.98 -1.78 -13.12
N SER A 464 20.63 -3.03 -12.79
CA SER A 464 21.25 -3.82 -11.70
C SER A 464 21.61 -5.24 -12.14
N GLU A 465 22.54 -5.84 -11.41
CA GLU A 465 22.88 -7.26 -11.47
C GLU A 465 22.77 -7.89 -10.08
N LEU A 466 21.97 -8.95 -9.97
CA LEU A 466 21.92 -9.85 -8.82
C LEU A 466 22.45 -11.22 -9.24
N GLY A 467 23.45 -11.72 -8.53
CA GLY A 467 23.91 -13.10 -8.63
C GLY A 467 23.81 -13.79 -7.26
N ILE A 468 23.02 -14.86 -7.17
CA ILE A 468 22.94 -15.73 -5.99
C ILE A 468 23.24 -17.17 -6.42
N ASP A 469 24.18 -17.82 -5.74
CA ASP A 469 24.42 -19.25 -5.86
C ASP A 469 23.42 -20.01 -4.97
N ASN A 470 22.33 -20.47 -5.58
CA ASN A 470 21.29 -21.25 -4.91
C ASN A 470 21.79 -22.60 -4.35
N SER A 471 23.00 -23.07 -4.68
CA SER A 471 23.59 -24.27 -4.06
C SER A 471 24.18 -24.01 -2.67
N LEU A 472 24.46 -22.75 -2.34
CA LEU A 472 24.98 -22.33 -1.03
C LEU A 472 23.86 -21.93 -0.05
N VAL A 473 22.61 -21.79 -0.52
CA VAL A 473 21.48 -21.32 0.30
C VAL A 473 20.81 -22.46 1.05
N SER A 474 20.77 -22.36 2.38
CA SER A 474 19.91 -23.17 3.24
C SER A 474 18.61 -22.44 3.55
N TRP A 475 17.50 -23.17 3.60
CA TRP A 475 16.19 -22.68 4.06
C TRP A 475 15.79 -23.24 5.43
N GLY A 476 16.74 -23.90 6.11
CA GLY A 476 16.52 -24.56 7.40
C GLY A 476 15.69 -25.84 7.32
N ASN A 477 15.61 -26.57 8.45
CA ASN A 477 14.60 -27.61 8.75
C ASN A 477 14.27 -28.58 7.60
N ALA A 478 15.30 -29.10 6.93
CA ALA A 478 15.23 -30.05 5.81
C ALA A 478 14.48 -29.57 4.54
N VAL A 479 14.23 -28.26 4.38
CA VAL A 479 13.57 -27.71 3.18
C VAL A 479 14.60 -27.47 2.07
N THR A 480 14.54 -28.27 1.00
CA THR A 480 15.47 -28.23 -0.14
C THR A 480 15.07 -27.25 -1.26
N ARG A 481 14.13 -26.34 -0.98
CA ARG A 481 13.54 -25.39 -1.96
C ARG A 481 13.24 -24.05 -1.26
N PRO A 482 13.23 -22.92 -1.97
CA PRO A 482 12.79 -21.65 -1.40
C PRO A 482 11.35 -21.74 -0.86
N PRO A 483 11.04 -20.98 0.21
CA PRO A 483 9.67 -20.82 0.68
C PRO A 483 8.82 -20.17 -0.42
N TYR A 484 7.53 -20.49 -0.45
CA TYR A 484 6.58 -19.89 -1.36
C TYR A 484 5.89 -18.68 -0.69
N SER A 485 5.80 -17.55 -1.38
CA SER A 485 5.22 -16.33 -0.81
C SER A 485 4.38 -15.59 -1.87
N TYR A 486 3.14 -16.04 -2.04
CA TYR A 486 2.15 -15.51 -2.99
C TYR A 486 0.75 -15.47 -2.33
N CYS A 487 -0.19 -14.68 -2.85
CA CYS A 487 -1.51 -14.57 -2.20
C CYS A 487 -2.49 -15.67 -2.63
N SER A 488 -2.38 -16.19 -3.85
CA SER A 488 -3.33 -17.13 -4.44
C SER A 488 -2.65 -18.06 -5.44
N ASP A 489 -3.03 -19.34 -5.44
CA ASP A 489 -2.49 -20.35 -6.35
C ASP A 489 -2.90 -20.09 -7.82
N SER A 490 -2.10 -20.61 -8.76
CA SER A 490 -2.44 -20.56 -10.18
C SER A 490 -3.67 -21.41 -10.49
N CYS A 491 -4.69 -20.80 -11.10
CA CYS A 491 -5.94 -21.49 -11.41
C CYS A 491 -5.76 -22.58 -12.47
N THR A 492 -6.54 -23.65 -12.37
CA THR A 492 -6.48 -24.73 -13.36
C THR A 492 -7.00 -24.26 -14.73
N PRO A 493 -6.62 -24.90 -15.86
CA PRO A 493 -7.11 -24.53 -17.20
C PRO A 493 -8.64 -24.68 -17.42
N LYS A 494 -9.40 -25.06 -16.39
CA LYS A 494 -10.87 -25.17 -16.36
C LYS A 494 -11.53 -24.10 -15.47
N GLN A 495 -10.76 -23.13 -14.99
CA GLN A 495 -11.20 -22.05 -14.12
C GLN A 495 -10.67 -20.71 -14.63
N ILE A 496 -11.37 -19.62 -14.32
CA ILE A 496 -10.91 -18.25 -14.53
C ILE A 496 -10.39 -17.67 -13.21
N THR A 497 -9.43 -16.73 -13.29
CA THR A 497 -9.07 -15.88 -12.15
C THR A 497 -10.11 -14.75 -12.00
N LYS A 498 -10.74 -14.63 -10.83
CA LYS A 498 -11.51 -13.44 -10.44
C LYS A 498 -10.73 -12.71 -9.34
N PRO A 499 -10.20 -11.49 -9.58
CA PRO A 499 -9.49 -10.71 -8.55
C PRO A 499 -10.32 -10.51 -7.28
N ARG A 500 -9.64 -10.45 -6.13
CA ARG A 500 -10.25 -10.06 -4.85
C ARG A 500 -10.35 -8.53 -4.75
N ILE A 501 -11.28 -8.04 -3.93
CA ILE A 501 -11.47 -6.60 -3.67
C ILE A 501 -10.22 -5.99 -3.03
N LEU A 502 -9.61 -6.72 -2.08
CA LEU A 502 -8.34 -6.37 -1.45
C LEU A 502 -7.18 -7.05 -2.19
N ASN A 503 -6.12 -6.28 -2.48
CA ASN A 503 -4.90 -6.75 -3.15
C ASN A 503 -5.16 -7.44 -4.51
N SER A 504 -6.08 -6.90 -5.31
CA SER A 504 -6.54 -7.41 -6.61
C SER A 504 -5.42 -7.79 -7.60
N GLU A 505 -4.29 -7.09 -7.55
CA GLU A 505 -3.11 -7.30 -8.40
C GLU A 505 -2.44 -8.67 -8.16
N CYS A 506 -2.45 -9.17 -6.91
CA CYS A 506 -1.78 -10.42 -6.53
C CYS A 506 -2.72 -11.49 -5.94
N CYS A 507 -3.95 -11.14 -5.57
CA CYS A 507 -4.92 -12.00 -4.89
C CYS A 507 -6.16 -12.24 -5.77
N TRP A 508 -6.48 -13.51 -6.04
CA TRP A 508 -7.63 -13.91 -6.86
C TRP A 508 -8.32 -15.16 -6.31
N ASN A 509 -9.55 -15.40 -6.76
CA ASN A 509 -10.29 -16.64 -6.55
C ASN A 509 -10.40 -17.39 -7.89
N CYS A 510 -10.17 -18.69 -7.88
CA CYS A 510 -10.35 -19.55 -9.04
C CYS A 510 -11.82 -19.99 -9.16
N ILE A 511 -12.50 -19.56 -10.22
CA ILE A 511 -13.94 -19.79 -10.41
C ILE A 511 -14.17 -20.63 -11.67
N SER A 512 -15.01 -21.65 -11.56
CA SER A 512 -15.45 -22.47 -12.71
C SER A 512 -16.60 -21.77 -13.44
N CYS A 513 -16.59 -21.80 -14.77
CA CYS A 513 -17.71 -21.32 -15.59
C CYS A 513 -18.94 -22.25 -15.51
N GLN A 514 -20.10 -21.77 -15.97
CA GLN A 514 -21.33 -22.57 -16.03
C GLN A 514 -21.26 -23.68 -17.09
N VAL A 515 -22.19 -24.65 -16.99
CA VAL A 515 -22.18 -25.91 -17.77
C VAL A 515 -22.33 -25.68 -19.28
N ASN A 516 -22.85 -24.53 -19.70
CA ASN A 516 -23.01 -24.10 -21.10
C ASN A 516 -21.90 -23.14 -21.59
N GLU A 517 -20.87 -22.86 -20.79
CA GLU A 517 -19.85 -21.84 -21.07
C GLU A 517 -18.45 -22.41 -21.36
N VAL A 518 -17.67 -21.64 -22.11
CA VAL A 518 -16.24 -21.87 -22.39
C VAL A 518 -15.40 -20.70 -21.91
N ILE A 519 -14.17 -21.00 -21.52
CA ILE A 519 -13.15 -20.02 -21.12
C ILE A 519 -12.46 -19.49 -22.38
N ILE A 520 -12.60 -18.18 -22.60
CA ILE A 520 -11.94 -17.43 -23.66
C ILE A 520 -11.29 -16.21 -22.99
N ASN A 521 -9.99 -16.02 -23.16
CA ASN A 521 -9.24 -14.89 -22.58
C ASN A 521 -9.51 -14.66 -21.08
N ASN A 522 -9.55 -15.74 -20.29
CA ASN A 522 -9.86 -15.72 -18.85
C ASN A 522 -11.26 -15.17 -18.49
N THR A 523 -12.22 -15.18 -19.42
CA THR A 523 -13.64 -14.91 -19.16
C THR A 523 -14.50 -16.10 -19.57
N CYS A 524 -15.65 -16.26 -18.91
CA CYS A 524 -16.65 -17.25 -19.28
C CYS A 524 -17.55 -16.70 -20.39
N LYS A 525 -17.75 -17.48 -21.46
CA LYS A 525 -18.66 -17.15 -22.56
C LYS A 525 -19.58 -18.33 -22.88
N ALA A 526 -20.89 -18.08 -22.90
CA ALA A 526 -21.88 -19.08 -23.30
C ALA A 526 -21.67 -19.57 -24.75
N CYS A 527 -21.91 -20.86 -24.98
CA CYS A 527 -22.03 -21.45 -26.31
C CYS A 527 -23.39 -21.14 -26.95
N ASP A 528 -23.39 -21.00 -28.28
CA ASP A 528 -24.62 -20.77 -29.06
C ASP A 528 -25.62 -21.94 -28.96
N LEU A 529 -26.90 -21.64 -29.20
CA LEU A 529 -27.96 -22.65 -29.22
C LEU A 529 -27.64 -23.80 -30.19
N GLY A 530 -27.72 -25.03 -29.71
CA GLY A 530 -27.31 -26.23 -30.46
C GLY A 530 -25.85 -26.65 -30.24
N TYR A 531 -25.10 -25.98 -29.36
CA TYR A 531 -23.73 -26.34 -28.98
C TYR A 531 -23.60 -26.52 -27.45
N LYS A 532 -22.55 -27.23 -27.03
CA LYS A 532 -22.13 -27.41 -25.63
C LYS A 532 -20.61 -27.23 -25.49
N PRO A 533 -20.08 -26.90 -24.30
CA PRO A 533 -18.63 -26.91 -24.07
C PRO A 533 -18.00 -28.30 -24.29
N ASN A 534 -16.74 -28.32 -24.73
CA ASN A 534 -15.92 -29.53 -24.72
C ASN A 534 -15.42 -29.87 -23.29
N PRO A 535 -14.93 -31.09 -23.03
CA PRO A 535 -14.47 -31.50 -21.68
C PRO A 535 -13.30 -30.68 -21.09
N SER A 536 -12.66 -29.84 -21.91
CA SER A 536 -11.60 -28.89 -21.49
C SER A 536 -12.11 -27.47 -21.25
N LEU A 537 -13.41 -27.19 -21.46
CA LEU A 537 -14.04 -25.87 -21.37
C LEU A 537 -13.38 -24.78 -22.25
N GLN A 538 -12.80 -25.13 -23.40
CA GLN A 538 -12.10 -24.17 -24.28
C GLN A 538 -12.79 -23.96 -25.64
N LYS A 539 -13.67 -24.87 -26.07
CA LYS A 539 -14.32 -24.81 -27.39
C LYS A 539 -15.75 -25.34 -27.32
N CYS A 540 -16.67 -24.65 -27.96
CA CYS A 540 -18.03 -25.13 -28.17
C CYS A 540 -18.04 -26.21 -29.26
N VAL A 541 -18.69 -27.34 -28.98
CA VAL A 541 -18.90 -28.46 -29.89
C VAL A 541 -20.39 -28.67 -30.12
N LYS A 542 -20.79 -29.03 -31.33
CA LYS A 542 -22.20 -29.17 -31.69
C LYS A 542 -22.86 -30.30 -30.89
N LEU A 543 -24.12 -30.11 -30.50
CA LEU A 543 -24.93 -31.19 -29.93
C LEU A 543 -25.23 -32.23 -31.01
N GLU A 544 -24.97 -33.49 -30.69
CA GLU A 544 -25.33 -34.63 -31.53
C GLU A 544 -26.85 -34.85 -31.44
N LEU A 545 -27.49 -35.02 -32.60
CA LEU A 545 -28.93 -35.22 -32.69
C LEU A 545 -29.28 -36.68 -32.35
N SER A 546 -29.74 -36.93 -31.13
CA SER A 546 -30.43 -38.17 -30.81
C SER A 546 -31.75 -38.24 -31.58
N HIS A 547 -31.86 -39.23 -32.46
CA HIS A 547 -33.08 -39.62 -33.13
C HIS A 547 -33.61 -40.87 -32.44
N LEU A 548 -34.94 -40.97 -32.27
CA LEU A 548 -35.56 -42.15 -31.66
C LEU A 548 -35.30 -43.35 -32.59
N GLN A 549 -34.49 -44.31 -32.14
CA GLN A 549 -34.13 -45.46 -32.95
C GLN A 549 -35.26 -46.48 -32.95
N TRP A 550 -35.37 -47.24 -34.05
CA TRP A 550 -36.42 -48.24 -34.23
C TRP A 550 -36.41 -49.36 -33.17
N ASN A 551 -35.31 -49.51 -32.42
CA ASN A 551 -35.13 -50.50 -31.37
C ASN A 551 -35.24 -49.91 -29.95
N ASP A 552 -35.47 -48.60 -29.80
CA ASP A 552 -35.66 -47.98 -28.49
C ASP A 552 -36.90 -48.57 -27.79
N PRO A 553 -36.94 -48.63 -26.44
CA PRO A 553 -38.09 -49.17 -25.73
C PRO A 553 -39.41 -48.48 -26.09
N ILE A 554 -39.39 -47.15 -26.27
CA ILE A 554 -40.57 -46.35 -26.65
C ILE A 554 -41.03 -46.70 -28.08
N SER A 555 -40.11 -46.71 -29.05
CA SER A 555 -40.37 -47.14 -30.43
C SER A 555 -40.93 -48.56 -30.49
N THR A 556 -40.39 -49.46 -29.67
CA THR A 556 -40.78 -50.87 -29.61
C THR A 556 -42.16 -51.05 -28.97
N SER A 557 -42.48 -50.29 -27.91
CA SER A 557 -43.83 -50.25 -27.34
C SER A 557 -44.87 -49.69 -28.32
N LEU A 558 -44.52 -48.66 -29.09
CA LEU A 558 -45.37 -48.10 -30.15
C LEU A 558 -45.60 -49.11 -31.30
N LYS A 559 -44.56 -49.82 -31.76
CA LYS A 559 -44.70 -50.93 -32.71
C LYS A 559 -45.68 -51.99 -32.21
N ALA A 560 -45.49 -52.45 -30.96
CA ALA A 560 -46.37 -53.46 -30.35
C ALA A 560 -47.82 -52.97 -30.26
N LEU A 561 -48.04 -51.71 -29.88
CA LEU A 561 -49.37 -51.09 -29.87
C LEU A 561 -50.02 -51.03 -31.25
N VAL A 562 -49.26 -50.69 -32.31
CA VAL A 562 -49.78 -50.69 -33.69
C VAL A 562 -50.18 -52.10 -34.13
N VAL A 563 -49.32 -53.10 -33.89
CA VAL A 563 -49.58 -54.51 -34.22
C VAL A 563 -50.83 -55.04 -33.48
N LEU A 564 -50.91 -54.82 -32.16
CA LEU A 564 -52.09 -55.23 -31.37
C LEU A 564 -53.39 -54.53 -31.84
N ASN A 565 -53.30 -53.30 -32.35
CA ASN A 565 -54.44 -52.60 -32.94
C ASN A 565 -54.83 -53.12 -34.33
N SER A 566 -53.89 -53.60 -35.17
CA SER A 566 -54.25 -54.32 -36.40
C SER A 566 -54.83 -55.70 -36.10
N ASP A 567 -54.29 -56.40 -35.10
CA ASP A 567 -54.74 -57.75 -34.74
C ASP A 567 -56.17 -57.70 -34.16
N MET A 568 -56.47 -56.76 -33.25
CA MET A 568 -57.84 -56.56 -32.77
C MET A 568 -58.82 -56.19 -33.90
N LYS A 569 -58.41 -55.38 -34.88
CA LYS A 569 -59.28 -55.06 -36.04
C LYS A 569 -59.54 -56.29 -36.91
N THR A 570 -58.52 -57.13 -37.09
CA THR A 570 -58.65 -58.39 -37.86
C THR A 570 -59.55 -59.39 -37.13
N VAL A 571 -59.38 -59.55 -35.81
CA VAL A 571 -60.24 -60.39 -34.97
C VAL A 571 -61.68 -59.87 -34.93
N LEU A 572 -61.89 -58.56 -34.84
CA LEU A 572 -63.23 -57.97 -34.89
C LEU A 572 -63.90 -58.20 -36.26
N LEU A 573 -63.17 -58.05 -37.36
CA LEU A 573 -63.67 -58.34 -38.71
C LEU A 573 -64.03 -59.82 -38.87
N LEU A 574 -63.20 -60.73 -38.37
CA LEU A 574 -63.47 -62.18 -38.37
C LEU A 574 -64.68 -62.54 -37.48
N LEU A 575 -64.86 -61.87 -36.34
CA LEU A 575 -66.05 -62.04 -35.49
C LEU A 575 -67.32 -61.54 -36.20
N ILE A 576 -67.27 -60.40 -36.88
CA ILE A 576 -68.40 -59.89 -37.68
C ILE A 576 -68.76 -60.90 -38.78
N LEU A 577 -67.77 -61.41 -39.53
CA LEU A 577 -67.96 -62.42 -40.57
C LEU A 577 -68.56 -63.74 -40.01
N ALA A 578 -68.07 -64.20 -38.86
CA ALA A 578 -68.59 -65.38 -38.17
C ALA A 578 -70.05 -65.19 -37.69
N VAL A 579 -70.37 -64.03 -37.10
CA VAL A 579 -71.73 -63.70 -36.66
C VAL A 579 -72.69 -63.59 -37.85
N THR A 580 -72.26 -63.00 -38.98
CA THR A 580 -73.09 -63.01 -40.20
C THR A 580 -73.32 -64.41 -40.75
N HIS A 581 -72.32 -65.31 -40.68
CA HIS A 581 -72.52 -66.72 -41.07
C HIS A 581 -73.56 -67.42 -40.17
N VAL A 582 -73.45 -67.29 -38.84
CA VAL A 582 -74.36 -67.94 -37.88
C VAL A 582 -75.79 -67.38 -37.96
N ALA A 583 -75.93 -66.07 -38.20
CA ALA A 583 -77.24 -65.43 -38.38
C ALA A 583 -77.95 -65.91 -39.66
N VAL A 584 -77.21 -66.02 -40.78
CA VAL A 584 -77.77 -66.43 -42.08
C VAL A 584 -78.16 -67.91 -42.08
N THR A 585 -77.42 -68.81 -41.42
CA THR A 585 -77.77 -70.24 -41.36
C THR A 585 -79.02 -70.54 -40.53
N SER A 586 -79.46 -69.62 -39.66
CA SER A 586 -80.61 -69.83 -38.76
C SER A 586 -81.92 -69.18 -39.25
N TYR A 587 -81.93 -68.57 -40.45
CA TYR A 587 -83.05 -67.75 -40.94
C TYR A 587 -83.58 -68.18 -42.33
N ILE A 588 -83.23 -69.39 -42.79
CA ILE A 588 -83.45 -69.86 -44.18
C ILE A 588 -84.29 -71.17 -44.24
N PHE A 589 -84.88 -71.62 -43.12
CA PHE A 589 -85.65 -72.89 -43.08
C PHE A 589 -87.16 -72.78 -42.81
N GLU A 590 -87.71 -71.58 -42.65
CA GLU A 590 -89.16 -71.33 -42.72
C GLU A 590 -89.44 -70.13 -43.65
N THR A 591 -90.68 -70.01 -44.12
CA THR A 591 -91.22 -68.97 -45.02
C THR A 591 -90.68 -68.90 -46.46
N LEU A 592 -90.59 -70.06 -47.12
CA LEU A 592 -90.71 -70.15 -48.59
C LEU A 592 -92.11 -70.63 -49.00
N GLU A 593 -93.10 -69.73 -49.06
CA GLU A 593 -94.28 -69.80 -49.95
C GLU A 593 -95.25 -68.61 -49.74
N VAL A 594 -95.40 -67.74 -50.76
CA VAL A 594 -96.63 -67.04 -51.24
C VAL A 594 -96.23 -65.88 -52.18
N ALA A 595 -96.91 -65.77 -53.33
CA ALA A 595 -96.94 -64.66 -54.32
C ALA A 595 -95.59 -63.93 -54.66
N ARG A 596 -94.93 -64.09 -55.82
CA ARG A 596 -95.32 -64.15 -57.26
C ARG A 596 -95.61 -62.78 -57.92
N ARG A 597 -94.76 -62.43 -58.91
CA ARG A 597 -94.92 -61.41 -59.99
C ARG A 597 -94.84 -59.92 -59.60
N ASP A 598 -94.38 -58.98 -60.45
CA ASP A 598 -93.88 -58.95 -61.85
C ASP A 598 -92.49 -58.22 -61.88
N GLU A 599 -91.47 -58.54 -62.69
CA GLU A 599 -91.20 -58.24 -64.14
C GLU A 599 -90.96 -56.74 -64.53
N GLU A 600 -89.69 -56.42 -64.88
CA GLU A 600 -89.18 -55.42 -65.90
C GLU A 600 -89.38 -53.88 -65.68
N GLU A 601 -88.59 -52.91 -66.19
CA GLU A 601 -87.23 -52.84 -66.80
C GLU A 601 -86.61 -51.39 -66.78
N PHE A 602 -85.33 -51.26 -67.20
CA PHE A 602 -84.65 -50.12 -67.89
C PHE A 602 -84.29 -48.72 -67.26
N VAL A 603 -82.96 -48.46 -67.22
CA VAL A 603 -82.18 -47.34 -67.87
C VAL A 603 -82.32 -45.84 -67.46
N ASN A 604 -81.31 -45.38 -66.70
CA ASN A 604 -80.25 -44.37 -67.00
C ASN A 604 -80.50 -42.89 -67.44
N ASN A 605 -79.50 -42.03 -67.13
CA ASN A 605 -79.17 -40.67 -67.65
C ASN A 605 -80.08 -39.47 -67.26
N GLN A 606 -79.55 -38.44 -66.58
CA GLN A 606 -78.85 -37.21 -67.06
C GLN A 606 -79.79 -36.04 -67.45
N ASP A 607 -79.61 -34.84 -66.87
CA ASP A 607 -79.00 -33.70 -67.60
C ASP A 607 -78.80 -32.36 -66.81
N THR A 608 -77.77 -31.62 -67.24
CA THR A 608 -77.48 -30.14 -67.27
C THR A 608 -77.97 -29.13 -66.19
N GLY A 609 -77.28 -27.98 -65.95
CA GLY A 609 -75.94 -27.54 -66.44
C GLY A 609 -75.61 -26.03 -66.27
N THR A 610 -74.34 -25.67 -66.58
CA THR A 610 -73.78 -24.42 -67.21
C THR A 610 -73.98 -23.01 -66.60
N ASP A 611 -73.05 -22.02 -66.68
CA ASP A 611 -71.58 -21.93 -66.99
C ASP A 611 -70.94 -21.07 -65.84
N VAL A 612 -70.22 -19.92 -65.86
CA VAL A 612 -69.51 -19.12 -66.88
C VAL A 612 -68.23 -18.43 -66.30
N ARG A 613 -67.05 -18.89 -66.76
CA ARG A 613 -65.82 -18.17 -67.21
C ARG A 613 -65.36 -16.86 -66.47
N ARG A 614 -64.16 -16.82 -65.86
CA ARG A 614 -62.81 -16.36 -66.38
C ARG A 614 -62.58 -14.82 -66.44
N ALA A 615 -61.35 -14.26 -66.36
CA ALA A 615 -60.04 -14.71 -65.82
C ALA A 615 -58.94 -13.59 -65.88
N ASP A 616 -58.07 -13.53 -64.85
CA ASP A 616 -56.62 -13.22 -64.81
C ASP A 616 -56.07 -11.87 -65.42
N PRO A 617 -54.73 -11.59 -65.57
CA PRO A 617 -54.08 -10.51 -64.77
C PRO A 617 -53.08 -9.57 -65.54
N LEU A 618 -52.33 -8.67 -64.84
CA LEU A 618 -50.87 -8.35 -65.00
C LEU A 618 -50.40 -6.92 -64.55
N GLY A 619 -49.16 -6.83 -64.01
CA GLY A 619 -48.23 -5.66 -64.07
C GLY A 619 -48.41 -4.48 -63.09
N ASP A 620 -47.43 -3.58 -62.84
CA ASP A 620 -45.96 -3.52 -63.11
C ASP A 620 -45.30 -2.29 -62.36
N ARG A 621 -43.95 -2.22 -62.31
CA ARG A 621 -43.04 -1.02 -62.16
C ARG A 621 -42.29 -0.68 -60.85
N THR A 622 -41.21 0.12 -61.03
CA THR A 622 -40.00 0.26 -60.18
C THR A 622 -39.33 1.66 -60.25
N GLY A 623 -38.48 2.00 -59.26
CA GLY A 623 -37.57 3.20 -59.19
C GLY A 623 -37.19 3.55 -57.72
N ILE A 624 -35.97 3.86 -57.21
CA ILE A 624 -34.55 4.03 -57.66
C ILE A 624 -34.00 5.49 -57.67
N LEU A 625 -32.77 5.69 -57.14
CA LEU A 625 -31.84 6.88 -57.12
C LEU A 625 -31.96 8.00 -56.02
N SER A 626 -31.25 7.79 -54.89
CA SER A 626 -30.05 8.51 -54.34
C SER A 626 -29.89 10.05 -54.13
N ASP A 627 -29.03 10.35 -53.12
CA ASP A 627 -28.16 11.53 -52.83
C ASP A 627 -28.65 12.74 -51.97
N GLY A 628 -27.71 13.37 -51.23
CA GLY A 628 -27.89 14.47 -50.24
C GLY A 628 -27.05 15.75 -50.57
N PRO A 629 -26.50 16.59 -49.63
CA PRO A 629 -26.36 16.45 -48.16
C PRO A 629 -26.53 17.77 -47.29
N SER A 630 -26.10 17.74 -45.99
CA SER A 630 -25.63 18.84 -45.07
C SER A 630 -26.58 19.66 -44.14
N GLY A 631 -26.18 19.92 -42.86
CA GLY A 631 -26.67 21.01 -41.97
C GLY A 631 -26.96 20.79 -40.43
N GLU A 632 -25.97 21.05 -39.54
CA GLU A 632 -25.96 21.68 -38.14
C GLU A 632 -26.97 21.37 -36.95
N GLY A 633 -26.47 21.29 -35.67
CA GLY A 633 -27.18 21.37 -34.33
C GLY A 633 -27.34 20.07 -33.45
N GLU A 634 -27.63 20.00 -32.12
CA GLU A 634 -27.45 20.85 -30.88
C GLU A 634 -27.77 20.07 -29.51
N GLY A 635 -27.85 20.68 -28.29
CA GLY A 635 -27.99 20.00 -26.92
C GLY A 635 -28.81 20.77 -25.82
N SER A 636 -28.92 20.49 -24.48
CA SER A 636 -28.38 19.48 -23.49
C SER A 636 -29.41 18.94 -22.39
N GLY A 637 -29.49 19.42 -21.12
CA GLY A 637 -30.41 18.93 -20.01
C GLY A 637 -30.18 19.52 -18.57
N VAL A 638 -30.95 19.15 -17.49
CA VAL A 638 -30.94 19.78 -16.10
C VAL A 638 -31.42 18.88 -14.90
N SER A 639 -30.83 18.96 -13.65
CA SER A 639 -31.38 18.52 -12.30
C SER A 639 -30.55 18.99 -11.03
N PRO A 640 -30.99 18.83 -9.72
CA PRO A 640 -30.40 19.53 -8.51
C PRO A 640 -30.07 18.67 -7.19
N PRO A 641 -30.40 18.94 -5.85
CA PRO A 641 -29.56 18.59 -4.63
C PRO A 641 -30.31 17.98 -3.35
N ASP A 642 -29.99 18.23 -2.04
CA ASP A 642 -29.03 17.56 -1.06
C ASP A 642 -29.40 17.84 0.49
N GLU A 643 -29.02 17.05 1.55
CA GLU A 643 -29.31 17.24 3.06
C GLU A 643 -28.17 16.77 4.09
N GLU A 644 -27.86 17.44 5.24
CA GLU A 644 -26.88 16.93 6.30
C GLU A 644 -26.82 17.56 7.76
N VAL A 645 -26.19 16.88 8.75
CA VAL A 645 -25.97 17.20 10.21
C VAL A 645 -24.51 17.63 10.54
N ILE A 646 -24.26 18.46 11.59
CA ILE A 646 -22.92 19.04 11.89
C ILE A 646 -22.56 18.98 13.41
N VAL A 647 -21.28 18.76 13.76
CA VAL A 647 -20.71 18.82 15.13
C VAL A 647 -19.47 19.72 15.18
N THR A 648 -19.29 20.51 16.24
CA THR A 648 -18.17 21.45 16.45
C THR A 648 -17.49 21.25 17.81
N CYS A 649 -16.16 21.34 17.83
CA CYS A 649 -15.33 21.19 19.02
C CYS A 649 -14.48 22.45 19.25
N GLY A 650 -14.89 23.30 20.19
CA GLY A 650 -14.18 24.52 20.60
C GLY A 650 -13.08 24.24 21.62
N GLN A 651 -12.39 25.27 22.11
CA GLN A 651 -11.27 25.10 23.04
C GLN A 651 -11.71 24.64 24.44
N ASN A 652 -12.84 25.17 24.94
CA ASN A 652 -13.42 24.85 26.25
C ASN A 652 -14.85 24.28 26.14
N GLU A 653 -15.42 24.21 24.93
CA GLU A 653 -16.84 23.93 24.66
C GLU A 653 -17.02 22.97 23.46
N MET A 654 -18.20 22.37 23.34
CA MET A 654 -18.62 21.54 22.20
C MET A 654 -20.09 21.78 21.85
N SER A 655 -20.43 21.65 20.56
CA SER A 655 -21.80 21.86 20.08
C SER A 655 -22.18 20.96 18.90
N ILE A 656 -23.48 20.80 18.69
CA ILE A 656 -24.09 20.00 17.62
C ILE A 656 -25.24 20.78 16.97
N SER A 657 -25.35 20.71 15.65
CA SER A 657 -26.41 21.37 14.87
C SER A 657 -27.10 20.41 13.91
N ILE A 658 -28.41 20.24 14.10
CA ILE A 658 -29.23 19.20 13.48
C ILE A 658 -30.35 19.87 12.65
N PRO A 659 -30.56 19.51 11.37
CA PRO A 659 -31.71 20.00 10.59
C PRO A 659 -33.03 19.59 11.23
N LYS A 660 -34.03 20.48 11.16
CA LYS A 660 -35.40 20.14 11.56
C LYS A 660 -36.00 19.00 10.72
N SER A 661 -35.57 18.82 9.46
CA SER A 661 -36.03 17.71 8.61
C SER A 661 -35.64 16.33 9.16
N LEU A 662 -34.49 16.21 9.83
CA LEU A 662 -34.12 14.97 10.51
C LEU A 662 -34.92 14.71 11.80
N LEU A 663 -35.38 15.77 12.48
CA LEU A 663 -36.17 15.70 13.72
C LEU A 663 -37.62 16.15 13.49
N ASN A 664 -38.20 15.74 12.36
CA ASN A 664 -39.55 16.11 11.93
C ASN A 664 -40.61 15.77 13.01
N GLY A 665 -41.26 16.79 13.56
CA GLY A 665 -42.33 16.66 14.56
C GLY A 665 -41.92 17.01 15.99
N LEU A 666 -40.64 17.30 16.25
CA LEU A 666 -40.17 17.90 17.50
C LEU A 666 -39.97 19.41 17.34
N ASP A 667 -40.41 20.18 18.33
CA ASP A 667 -40.11 21.61 18.50
C ASP A 667 -38.91 21.81 19.45
N VAL A 668 -38.25 22.97 19.38
CA VAL A 668 -37.00 23.27 20.12
C VAL A 668 -37.09 23.02 21.63
N GLU A 669 -38.26 23.26 22.23
CA GLU A 669 -38.51 23.10 23.66
C GLU A 669 -38.62 21.64 24.13
N HIS A 670 -38.63 20.69 23.20
CA HIS A 670 -38.68 19.24 23.48
C HIS A 670 -37.30 18.56 23.35
N ILE A 671 -36.24 19.30 23.05
CA ILE A 671 -34.90 18.75 22.74
C ILE A 671 -33.87 19.35 23.70
N ARG A 672 -33.01 18.51 24.29
CA ARG A 672 -31.95 18.92 25.23
C ARG A 672 -30.69 18.05 25.12
N LEU A 673 -29.65 18.37 25.91
CA LEU A 673 -28.54 17.46 26.20
C LEU A 673 -28.87 16.56 27.40
N THR A 674 -27.94 15.68 27.79
CA THR A 674 -27.99 14.77 28.97
C THR A 674 -28.32 15.44 30.32
N ASP A 675 -28.40 16.78 30.38
CA ASP A 675 -28.68 17.56 31.59
C ASP A 675 -29.91 18.45 31.37
N VAL A 676 -30.74 18.55 32.41
CA VAL A 676 -32.14 18.98 32.28
C VAL A 676 -32.30 20.46 31.90
N ASP A 677 -31.36 21.30 32.34
CA ASP A 677 -31.35 22.74 32.08
C ASP A 677 -30.72 23.10 30.70
N CYS A 678 -30.18 22.12 29.98
CA CYS A 678 -29.42 22.32 28.74
C CYS A 678 -30.25 22.05 27.48
N GLY A 679 -31.34 22.80 27.33
CA GLY A 679 -32.24 22.75 26.17
C GLY A 679 -31.60 23.22 24.86
N ALA A 680 -32.24 22.90 23.74
CA ALA A 680 -31.84 23.34 22.41
C ALA A 680 -32.17 24.81 22.13
N THR A 681 -31.55 25.33 21.08
CA THR A 681 -31.84 26.66 20.50
C THR A 681 -32.07 26.52 19.01
N GLU A 682 -32.82 27.44 18.39
CA GLU A 682 -32.96 27.48 16.93
C GLU A 682 -31.92 28.42 16.31
N ASN A 683 -31.41 28.07 15.14
CA ASN A 683 -30.64 29.00 14.33
C ASN A 683 -31.53 30.15 13.81
N PRO A 684 -30.97 31.29 13.38
CA PRO A 684 -31.77 32.45 12.95
C PRO A 684 -32.71 32.21 11.76
N ALA A 685 -32.45 31.19 10.94
CA ALA A 685 -33.29 30.77 9.82
C ALA A 685 -34.38 29.74 10.20
N ARG A 686 -34.34 29.20 11.43
CA ARG A 686 -35.28 28.21 12.00
C ARG A 686 -35.35 26.87 11.26
N ASP A 687 -34.34 26.53 10.48
CA ASP A 687 -34.19 25.24 9.80
C ASP A 687 -33.31 24.24 10.57
N ARG A 688 -32.59 24.68 11.62
CA ARG A 688 -31.74 23.81 12.45
C ARG A 688 -31.89 24.06 13.95
N TYR A 689 -31.87 22.97 14.71
CA TYR A 689 -31.63 22.98 16.15
C TYR A 689 -30.12 23.04 16.43
N ILE A 690 -29.72 23.71 17.51
CA ILE A 690 -28.35 23.86 17.99
C ILE A 690 -28.32 23.60 19.50
N LEU A 691 -27.43 22.71 19.94
CA LEU A 691 -27.14 22.46 21.35
C LEU A 691 -25.65 22.67 21.59
N GLN A 692 -25.30 23.39 22.67
CA GLN A 692 -23.93 23.83 22.97
C GLN A 692 -23.66 23.77 24.48
N THR A 693 -22.46 23.34 24.87
CA THR A 693 -22.07 23.18 26.27
C THR A 693 -20.55 23.30 26.47
N ASP A 694 -20.12 23.71 27.67
CA ASP A 694 -18.74 23.54 28.11
C ASP A 694 -18.35 22.06 28.14
N LEU A 695 -17.07 21.73 27.91
CA LEU A 695 -16.56 20.34 27.91
C LEU A 695 -16.73 19.60 29.24
N THR A 696 -17.08 20.30 30.32
CA THR A 696 -17.43 19.72 31.63
C THR A 696 -18.83 20.10 32.11
N GLY A 697 -19.65 20.70 31.25
CA GLY A 697 -21.04 21.07 31.53
C GLY A 697 -22.05 20.09 30.92
N CYS A 698 -23.34 20.31 31.21
CA CYS A 698 -24.48 19.58 30.65
C CYS A 698 -24.33 18.05 30.58
N GLY A 699 -23.83 17.41 31.65
CA GLY A 699 -23.62 15.96 31.71
C GLY A 699 -22.48 15.41 30.84
N THR A 700 -21.64 16.27 30.23
CA THR A 700 -20.53 15.85 29.36
C THR A 700 -19.54 14.95 30.10
N SER A 701 -19.40 13.71 29.64
CA SER A 701 -18.47 12.72 30.19
C SER A 701 -17.08 12.82 29.53
N SER A 702 -16.01 12.48 30.26
CA SER A 702 -14.64 12.53 29.74
C SER A 702 -13.88 11.22 29.89
N ARG A 703 -13.01 10.91 28.92
CA ARG A 703 -12.20 9.70 28.84
C ARG A 703 -10.76 10.05 28.48
N HIS A 704 -9.83 9.79 29.40
CA HIS A 704 -8.41 9.99 29.19
C HIS A 704 -7.77 8.76 28.53
N ILE A 705 -7.08 8.98 27.42
CA ILE A 705 -6.34 7.99 26.63
C ILE A 705 -4.87 8.47 26.56
N ARG A 706 -3.89 7.59 26.33
CA ARG A 706 -2.50 8.05 26.15
C ARG A 706 -2.45 9.02 24.96
N ASN A 707 -1.94 10.23 25.23
CA ASN A 707 -1.81 11.39 24.33
C ASN A 707 -3.10 12.21 24.07
N PHE A 708 -4.29 11.80 24.52
CA PHE A 708 -5.56 12.50 24.22
C PHE A 708 -6.60 12.41 25.36
N VAL A 709 -7.44 13.45 25.50
CA VAL A 709 -8.66 13.47 26.32
C VAL A 709 -9.85 13.59 25.38
N THR A 710 -10.83 12.69 25.50
CA THR A 710 -12.06 12.71 24.70
C THR A 710 -13.25 13.05 25.59
N TYR A 711 -14.05 14.03 25.17
CA TYR A 711 -15.28 14.45 25.81
C TYR A 711 -16.47 13.95 24.98
N MET A 712 -17.54 13.52 25.64
CA MET A 712 -18.67 12.81 25.03
C MET A 712 -19.99 13.23 25.68
N ASN A 713 -20.96 13.64 24.87
CA ASN A 713 -22.31 14.01 25.31
C ASN A 713 -23.35 13.48 24.28
N LYS A 714 -24.64 13.59 24.57
CA LYS A 714 -25.72 13.21 23.66
C LYS A 714 -26.88 14.21 23.71
N VAL A 715 -27.64 14.25 22.62
CA VAL A 715 -28.93 14.95 22.50
C VAL A 715 -30.05 13.96 22.82
N GLU A 716 -31.02 14.41 23.62
CA GLU A 716 -32.15 13.63 24.14
C GLU A 716 -33.47 14.44 24.06
N GLU A 717 -34.61 13.75 24.09
CA GLU A 717 -35.95 14.36 24.18
C GLU A 717 -36.32 14.71 25.65
N ILE A 718 -37.21 15.69 25.85
CA ILE A 718 -37.77 16.01 27.17
C ILE A 718 -39.05 15.18 27.41
N PRO A 719 -39.14 14.39 28.50
CA PRO A 719 -40.33 13.59 28.80
C PRO A 719 -41.51 14.48 29.22
N VAL A 720 -42.71 14.12 28.74
CA VAL A 720 -43.99 14.81 29.00
C VAL A 720 -44.60 14.34 30.32
N GLU A 721 -45.28 15.22 31.07
CA GLU A 721 -46.02 14.84 32.29
C GLU A 721 -47.27 13.98 31.98
N ASP A 722 -47.62 13.07 32.90
CA ASP A 722 -48.45 11.86 32.70
C ASP A 722 -49.90 12.03 32.12
N ASP A 723 -50.41 13.24 31.97
CA ASP A 723 -51.85 13.51 31.78
C ASP A 723 -52.34 13.56 30.31
N GLN A 724 -51.55 13.11 29.31
CA GLN A 724 -52.02 12.94 27.92
C GLN A 724 -51.80 11.53 27.33
N VAL A 725 -52.91 10.92 26.89
CA VAL A 725 -53.03 9.50 26.55
C VAL A 725 -52.45 9.11 25.17
N ILE A 726 -51.99 10.06 24.34
CA ILE A 726 -51.37 9.78 23.04
C ILE A 726 -50.26 10.79 22.73
N THR A 727 -48.99 10.36 22.76
CA THR A 727 -47.89 10.98 22.01
C THR A 727 -47.68 10.24 20.67
N ARG A 728 -46.98 10.85 19.70
CA ARG A 728 -46.73 10.26 18.37
C ARG A 728 -45.36 10.64 17.80
N VAL A 729 -44.33 10.62 18.64
CA VAL A 729 -42.97 11.07 18.29
C VAL A 729 -41.98 9.92 18.50
N ARG A 730 -40.84 9.98 17.80
CA ARG A 730 -39.77 8.97 17.86
C ARG A 730 -38.77 9.35 18.95
N GLU A 731 -38.38 8.40 19.80
CA GLU A 731 -37.30 8.62 20.76
C GLU A 731 -36.00 9.05 20.04
N VAL A 732 -35.44 10.20 20.42
CA VAL A 732 -34.20 10.75 19.83
C VAL A 732 -33.05 10.60 20.82
N GLU A 733 -32.05 9.78 20.48
CA GLU A 733 -30.73 9.77 21.15
C GLU A 733 -29.63 9.94 20.09
N ILE A 734 -28.90 11.07 20.13
CA ILE A 734 -27.82 11.38 19.18
C ILE A 734 -26.52 11.68 19.94
N PRO A 735 -25.56 10.72 20.03
CA PRO A 735 -24.29 10.91 20.72
C PRO A 735 -23.23 11.61 19.86
N PHE A 736 -22.45 12.51 20.45
CA PHE A 736 -21.37 13.25 19.80
C PHE A 736 -20.14 13.44 20.71
N THR A 737 -18.95 13.58 20.11
CA THR A 737 -17.67 13.54 20.84
C THR A 737 -16.61 14.49 20.30
N CYS A 738 -15.73 14.99 21.17
CA CYS A 738 -14.63 15.91 20.85
C CYS A 738 -13.32 15.45 21.52
N ALA A 739 -12.20 15.42 20.78
CA ALA A 739 -10.93 14.87 21.26
C ALA A 739 -9.76 15.87 21.18
N TYR A 740 -9.02 16.00 22.28
CA TYR A 740 -7.99 17.03 22.51
C TYR A 740 -6.67 16.39 22.93
N SER A 741 -5.52 16.84 22.42
CA SER A 741 -4.23 16.25 22.84
C SER A 741 -3.78 16.76 24.20
N ASN A 742 -3.22 15.87 25.04
CA ASN A 742 -2.77 16.21 26.39
C ASN A 742 -1.31 16.68 26.49
N THR A 743 -0.59 16.76 25.36
CA THR A 743 0.74 17.36 25.24
C THR A 743 0.67 18.50 24.23
N GLY A 744 0.90 19.73 24.68
CA GLY A 744 0.54 20.94 23.95
C GLY A 744 1.39 21.28 22.73
N VAL A 745 1.02 20.74 21.56
CA VAL A 745 0.41 21.53 20.47
C VAL A 745 -0.75 20.70 19.90
N VAL A 746 -1.94 21.30 19.75
CA VAL A 746 -3.17 20.56 19.43
C VAL A 746 -3.06 19.89 18.06
N SER A 747 -3.17 18.56 18.04
CA SER A 747 -3.08 17.73 16.84
C SER A 747 -4.48 17.27 16.41
N ALA A 748 -4.81 17.45 15.12
CA ALA A 748 -6.00 16.88 14.49
C ALA A 748 -5.62 15.67 13.63
N VAL A 749 -6.45 14.62 13.64
CA VAL A 749 -6.21 13.34 12.95
C VAL A 749 -7.33 13.05 11.96
N GLY A 750 -7.00 12.60 10.75
CA GLY A 750 -7.96 12.14 9.74
C GLY A 750 -7.50 12.38 8.31
N LEU A 751 -7.72 11.38 7.45
CA LEU A 751 -7.44 11.27 6.00
C LEU A 751 -6.78 12.46 5.25
N GLN A 752 -5.72 12.16 4.48
CA GLN A 752 -5.19 13.05 3.45
C GLN A 752 -5.11 12.37 2.08
N VAL A 753 -5.96 12.82 1.15
CA VAL A 753 -5.65 12.82 -0.28
C VAL A 753 -4.66 13.97 -0.54
N GLU A 754 -3.53 13.72 -1.19
CA GLU A 754 -2.58 14.78 -1.54
C GLU A 754 -2.86 15.39 -2.93
N SER A 755 -3.62 16.48 -2.95
CA SER A 755 -3.28 17.57 -3.86
C SER A 755 -1.90 18.10 -3.46
N LYS A 756 -0.92 18.01 -4.37
CA LYS A 756 0.44 18.52 -4.12
C LYS A 756 0.39 20.03 -3.93
N LYS A 757 0.79 20.52 -2.74
CA LYS A 757 1.37 21.87 -2.65
C LYS A 757 2.73 21.80 -3.35
N ILE A 758 2.77 22.20 -4.63
CA ILE A 758 4.01 22.27 -5.40
C ILE A 758 4.89 23.36 -4.77
N VAL A 759 6.15 23.03 -4.48
CA VAL A 759 7.14 23.94 -3.91
C VAL A 759 8.23 24.16 -4.95
N PHE A 760 8.47 25.43 -5.25
CA PHE A 760 9.43 25.88 -6.27
C PHE A 760 10.88 25.62 -5.84
N SER A 761 11.75 25.31 -6.82
CA SER A 761 13.21 25.40 -6.68
C SER A 761 13.83 25.98 -7.96
N GLU A 762 13.85 27.31 -8.04
CA GLU A 762 14.84 28.06 -8.82
C GLU A 762 15.40 29.18 -7.92
N LYS A 763 16.55 29.74 -8.30
CA LYS A 763 17.45 30.47 -7.39
C LYS A 763 16.82 31.70 -6.72
N GLY A 764 16.55 31.58 -5.42
CA GLY A 764 16.47 32.72 -4.50
C GLY A 764 15.14 33.48 -4.42
N MET A 765 14.03 32.91 -4.87
CA MET A 765 12.70 33.52 -4.76
C MET A 765 11.79 32.83 -3.74
N GLY A 766 10.67 33.49 -3.41
CA GLY A 766 9.72 33.07 -2.38
C GLY A 766 8.88 31.85 -2.75
N LYS A 767 8.05 31.40 -1.80
CA LYS A 767 7.13 30.27 -1.99
C LYS A 767 5.72 30.77 -2.25
N PHE A 768 5.18 30.46 -3.42
CA PHE A 768 3.74 30.50 -3.68
C PHE A 768 3.14 29.09 -3.48
N VAL A 769 1.82 28.97 -3.48
CA VAL A 769 1.15 27.64 -3.52
C VAL A 769 0.19 27.59 -4.70
N LEU A 770 0.29 26.53 -5.51
CA LEU A 770 -0.65 26.27 -6.59
C LEU A 770 -1.81 25.40 -6.09
N GLU A 771 -3.04 25.80 -6.45
CA GLU A 771 -4.26 25.10 -6.09
C GLU A 771 -5.15 24.88 -7.31
N MET A 772 -5.74 23.69 -7.39
CA MET A 772 -6.87 23.37 -8.26
C MET A 772 -8.02 22.99 -7.35
N LYS A 773 -9.17 23.65 -7.50
CA LYS A 773 -10.34 23.54 -6.64
C LYS A 773 -11.58 23.37 -7.51
N ILE A 774 -12.50 22.52 -7.08
CA ILE A 774 -13.76 22.24 -7.78
C ILE A 774 -14.90 22.62 -6.84
N PHE A 775 -15.96 23.20 -7.39
CA PHE A 775 -17.06 23.85 -6.67
C PHE A 775 -18.40 23.29 -7.18
N PRO A 776 -19.44 23.25 -6.34
CA PRO A 776 -20.76 22.72 -6.71
C PRO A 776 -21.54 23.64 -7.65
N ASP A 777 -21.23 24.95 -7.68
CA ASP A 777 -21.93 25.99 -8.44
C ASP A 777 -20.99 27.12 -8.92
N ASP A 778 -21.55 28.09 -9.64
CA ASP A 778 -20.82 29.17 -10.32
C ASP A 778 -20.45 30.37 -9.44
N SER A 779 -20.78 30.36 -8.14
CA SER A 779 -20.23 31.34 -7.18
C SER A 779 -18.72 31.19 -7.02
N TYR A 780 -18.22 29.96 -7.14
CA TYR A 780 -16.88 29.53 -6.70
C TYR A 780 -16.63 29.82 -5.21
N GLU A 781 -17.67 29.70 -4.39
CA GLU A 781 -17.62 29.56 -2.94
C GLU A 781 -17.97 28.10 -2.56
N GLY A 782 -17.65 27.65 -1.34
CA GLY A 782 -18.00 26.27 -0.92
C GLY A 782 -17.33 25.15 -1.72
N GLN A 783 -16.03 25.25 -2.01
CA GLN A 783 -15.26 24.21 -2.75
C GLN A 783 -15.42 22.79 -2.16
N TYR A 784 -15.41 21.77 -3.02
CA TYR A 784 -15.21 20.38 -2.60
C TYR A 784 -13.86 20.20 -1.89
N THR A 785 -13.91 19.57 -0.73
CA THR A 785 -12.80 19.37 0.21
C THR A 785 -12.38 17.90 0.25
N LYS A 786 -11.28 17.61 0.98
CA LYS A 786 -10.73 16.25 1.12
C LYS A 786 -11.63 15.26 1.86
N ARG A 787 -12.74 15.71 2.46
CA ARG A 787 -13.74 14.85 3.13
C ARG A 787 -14.85 14.39 2.18
N ASP A 788 -15.08 15.16 1.13
CA ASP A 788 -16.25 15.02 0.26
C ASP A 788 -15.96 14.05 -0.91
N PHE A 789 -14.67 13.72 -1.11
CA PHE A 789 -14.20 12.74 -2.09
C PHE A 789 -14.26 11.30 -1.52
N PRO A 790 -14.89 10.32 -2.20
CA PRO A 790 -15.41 10.37 -3.57
C PRO A 790 -16.73 11.16 -3.69
N VAL A 791 -16.71 12.26 -4.45
CA VAL A 791 -17.91 13.10 -4.63
C VAL A 791 -18.82 12.36 -5.60
N THR A 792 -20.04 12.05 -5.15
CA THR A 792 -21.04 11.40 -5.99
C THR A 792 -21.74 12.46 -6.83
N VAL A 793 -21.61 12.39 -8.15
CA VAL A 793 -22.08 13.44 -9.08
C VAL A 793 -22.99 12.83 -10.15
N PRO A 794 -24.21 13.35 -10.35
CA PRO A 794 -25.06 12.99 -11.48
C PRO A 794 -24.38 13.34 -12.82
N LEU A 795 -24.55 12.48 -13.82
CA LEU A 795 -24.05 12.77 -15.17
C LEU A 795 -24.72 14.06 -15.70
N ARG A 796 -23.92 14.94 -16.31
CA ARG A 796 -24.27 16.30 -16.74
C ARG A 796 -24.48 17.35 -15.65
N LYS A 797 -24.27 17.07 -14.35
CA LYS A 797 -24.15 18.17 -13.36
C LYS A 797 -22.88 18.97 -13.68
N VAL A 798 -23.01 20.28 -13.86
CA VAL A 798 -21.87 21.15 -14.20
C VAL A 798 -20.94 21.24 -12.99
N LEU A 799 -19.65 20.94 -13.19
CA LEU A 799 -18.57 21.12 -12.23
C LEU A 799 -17.85 22.43 -12.52
N TYR A 800 -17.71 23.28 -11.51
CA TYR A 800 -17.03 24.57 -11.61
C TYR A 800 -15.62 24.42 -11.07
N VAL A 801 -14.61 24.88 -11.81
CA VAL A 801 -13.18 24.62 -11.54
C VAL A 801 -12.39 25.92 -11.54
N GLN A 802 -11.66 26.16 -10.45
CA GLN A 802 -10.67 27.24 -10.37
C GLN A 802 -9.27 26.64 -10.26
N VAL A 803 -8.34 27.13 -11.09
CA VAL A 803 -6.91 27.05 -10.81
C VAL A 803 -6.42 28.40 -10.30
N SER A 804 -5.58 28.42 -9.27
CA SER A 804 -5.12 29.67 -8.67
C SER A 804 -3.71 29.59 -8.05
N VAL A 805 -3.02 30.72 -8.07
CA VAL A 805 -1.80 30.96 -7.28
C VAL A 805 -2.19 31.63 -5.96
N ASP A 806 -1.85 30.99 -4.85
CA ASP A 806 -1.93 31.52 -3.48
C ASP A 806 -0.69 32.40 -3.23
N THR A 807 -0.88 33.71 -3.42
CA THR A 807 0.15 34.76 -3.31
C THR A 807 -0.51 36.14 -3.22
N ASP A 808 0.07 37.06 -2.44
CA ASP A 808 -0.35 38.46 -2.41
C ASP A 808 0.16 39.27 -3.61
N ASP A 809 1.16 38.75 -4.33
CA ASP A 809 1.80 39.40 -5.48
C ASP A 809 0.81 39.59 -6.65
N SER A 810 0.47 40.84 -6.97
CA SER A 810 -0.49 41.18 -8.02
C SER A 810 0.07 41.13 -9.44
N ASP A 811 1.40 41.02 -9.60
CA ASP A 811 2.07 41.02 -10.90
C ASP A 811 2.18 39.59 -11.50
N LEU A 812 1.49 38.61 -10.90
CA LEU A 812 1.42 37.22 -11.38
C LEU A 812 0.06 36.87 -11.99
N ALA A 813 0.10 36.05 -13.04
CA ALA A 813 -1.06 35.47 -13.72
C ALA A 813 -0.94 33.95 -13.83
N ILE A 814 -2.07 33.24 -13.98
CA ILE A 814 -2.11 31.78 -14.18
C ILE A 814 -2.83 31.40 -15.46
N LEU A 815 -2.38 30.32 -16.11
CA LEU A 815 -3.07 29.70 -17.26
C LEU A 815 -3.12 28.18 -17.10
N ALA A 816 -4.32 27.60 -17.10
CA ALA A 816 -4.56 26.19 -17.39
C ALA A 816 -4.31 25.94 -18.89
N GLU A 817 -3.14 25.42 -19.23
CA GLU A 817 -2.72 25.23 -20.62
C GLU A 817 -3.21 23.90 -21.20
N THR A 818 -3.27 22.83 -20.41
CA THR A 818 -3.78 21.53 -20.85
C THR A 818 -4.41 20.79 -19.68
N CYS A 819 -5.71 20.51 -19.76
CA CYS A 819 -6.44 19.77 -18.75
C CYS A 819 -7.11 18.53 -19.35
N PHE A 820 -7.09 17.44 -18.60
CA PHE A 820 -7.57 16.13 -19.03
C PHE A 820 -8.03 15.29 -17.84
N ALA A 821 -8.91 14.34 -18.08
CA ALA A 821 -9.39 13.39 -17.10
C ALA A 821 -8.86 11.97 -17.33
N THR A 822 -8.82 11.18 -16.26
CA THR A 822 -8.51 9.74 -16.24
C THR A 822 -9.44 8.98 -15.29
N PRO A 823 -9.66 7.67 -15.47
CA PRO A 823 -10.39 6.83 -14.52
C PRO A 823 -9.56 6.45 -13.27
N ASP A 824 -8.33 6.94 -13.16
CA ASP A 824 -7.35 6.61 -12.14
C ASP A 824 -6.66 7.89 -11.62
N ALA A 825 -6.29 7.92 -10.34
CA ALA A 825 -5.64 9.06 -9.69
C ALA A 825 -4.26 9.42 -10.29
N ASN A 826 -3.61 8.47 -10.97
CA ASN A 826 -2.30 8.67 -11.59
C ASN A 826 -2.45 9.17 -13.05
N PRO A 827 -2.17 10.46 -13.35
CA PRO A 827 -2.26 11.01 -14.71
C PRO A 827 -1.27 10.38 -15.70
N ASN A 828 -0.24 9.69 -15.21
CA ASN A 828 0.79 9.05 -16.02
C ASN A 828 0.52 7.56 -16.29
N LYS A 829 -0.59 7.00 -15.77
CA LYS A 829 -1.03 5.64 -16.13
C LYS A 829 -1.41 5.59 -17.61
N GLU A 830 -1.05 4.49 -18.29
CA GLU A 830 -1.55 4.21 -19.63
C GLU A 830 -3.02 3.75 -19.55
N GLY A 831 -3.88 4.32 -20.40
CA GLY A 831 -5.33 4.11 -20.33
C GLY A 831 -6.11 5.26 -20.96
N LEU A 832 -7.42 5.30 -20.69
CA LEU A 832 -8.32 6.33 -21.21
C LEU A 832 -7.94 7.71 -20.65
N LYS A 833 -7.65 8.65 -21.56
CA LYS A 833 -7.41 10.06 -21.26
C LYS A 833 -8.37 10.91 -22.09
N TYR A 834 -9.14 11.76 -21.42
CA TYR A 834 -10.10 12.66 -22.06
C TYR A 834 -9.64 14.10 -21.89
N VAL A 835 -9.16 14.74 -22.96
CA VAL A 835 -8.57 16.09 -22.93
C VAL A 835 -9.65 17.11 -23.20
N PHE A 836 -9.90 18.01 -22.24
CA PHE A 836 -10.96 19.04 -22.31
C PHE A 836 -10.41 20.47 -22.41
N ILE A 837 -9.15 20.70 -22.06
CA ILE A 837 -8.41 21.93 -22.41
C ILE A 837 -7.08 21.55 -23.07
N LYS A 838 -6.68 22.26 -24.12
CA LYS A 838 -5.38 22.09 -24.80
C LYS A 838 -4.91 23.39 -25.44
N ASP A 839 -3.61 23.67 -25.39
CA ASP A 839 -2.99 24.93 -25.86
C ASP A 839 -3.70 26.20 -25.31
N GLY A 840 -4.33 26.12 -24.12
CA GLY A 840 -5.17 27.18 -23.54
C GLY A 840 -6.53 27.40 -24.21
N CYS A 841 -7.00 26.44 -25.02
CA CYS A 841 -8.30 26.42 -25.68
C CYS A 841 -9.19 25.32 -25.07
N SER A 842 -10.52 25.51 -25.10
CA SER A 842 -11.44 24.40 -24.87
C SER A 842 -11.36 23.38 -26.01
N GLU A 843 -11.36 22.10 -25.67
CA GLU A 843 -11.53 20.95 -26.57
C GLU A 843 -12.80 20.14 -26.22
N ASP A 844 -13.64 20.63 -25.29
CA ASP A 844 -14.92 20.04 -24.86
C ASP A 844 -16.05 21.07 -25.05
N ASP A 845 -17.13 20.68 -25.73
CA ASP A 845 -18.22 21.59 -26.11
C ASP A 845 -19.08 22.06 -24.90
N THR A 846 -18.95 21.42 -23.73
CA THR A 846 -19.57 21.84 -22.46
C THR A 846 -18.66 22.71 -21.60
N LEU A 847 -17.41 22.94 -22.02
CA LEU A 847 -16.44 23.71 -21.25
C LEU A 847 -16.48 25.20 -21.56
N GLU A 848 -16.94 25.97 -20.58
CA GLU A 848 -16.96 27.43 -20.61
C GLU A 848 -15.87 28.01 -19.70
N TYR A 849 -15.12 28.99 -20.17
CA TYR A 849 -14.31 29.84 -19.29
C TYR A 849 -15.20 30.89 -18.62
N LYS A 850 -15.04 31.11 -17.32
CA LYS A 850 -15.71 32.18 -16.57
C LYS A 850 -14.71 33.28 -16.27
N GLU A 851 -15.10 34.54 -16.43
CA GLU A 851 -14.21 35.67 -16.16
C GLU A 851 -13.84 35.75 -14.67
N SER A 852 -12.62 36.22 -14.38
CA SER A 852 -12.18 36.53 -13.02
C SER A 852 -11.47 37.89 -13.02
N SER A 853 -11.76 38.71 -12.02
CA SER A 853 -11.13 40.01 -11.81
C SER A 853 -9.70 39.92 -11.26
N ASP A 854 -9.28 38.74 -10.81
CA ASP A 854 -7.94 38.46 -10.28
C ASP A 854 -7.18 37.57 -11.28
N LYS A 855 -6.14 38.12 -11.92
CA LYS A 855 -5.32 37.42 -12.93
C LYS A 855 -4.62 36.16 -12.39
N ARG A 856 -4.44 36.04 -11.06
CA ARG A 856 -3.88 34.85 -10.40
C ARG A 856 -4.86 33.67 -10.37
N ARG A 857 -6.09 33.84 -10.87
CA ARG A 857 -7.15 32.82 -10.87
C ARG A 857 -7.72 32.66 -12.27
N GLN A 858 -7.72 31.43 -12.78
CA GLN A 858 -8.49 31.09 -13.99
C GLN A 858 -9.64 30.17 -13.59
N ARG A 859 -10.85 30.53 -14.05
CA ARG A 859 -12.10 29.82 -13.78
C ARG A 859 -12.66 29.22 -15.07
N PHE A 860 -13.16 27.99 -14.99
CA PHE A 860 -13.91 27.34 -16.05
C PHE A 860 -14.93 26.37 -15.47
N SER A 861 -15.91 25.94 -16.27
CA SER A 861 -16.91 24.93 -15.88
C SER A 861 -16.97 23.82 -16.92
N LEU A 862 -17.44 22.63 -16.56
CA LEU A 862 -17.44 21.41 -17.40
C LEU A 862 -18.58 20.47 -16.96
N GLU A 863 -19.34 19.84 -17.88
CA GLU A 863 -20.35 18.83 -17.48
C GLU A 863 -19.68 17.56 -16.89
N ALA A 864 -20.20 17.05 -15.77
CA ALA A 864 -19.71 15.80 -15.19
C ALA A 864 -20.03 14.59 -16.08
N PHE A 865 -18.99 13.89 -16.52
CA PHE A 865 -19.09 12.66 -17.32
C PHE A 865 -18.58 11.43 -16.55
N LYS A 866 -18.65 10.26 -17.19
CA LYS A 866 -17.95 9.04 -16.78
C LYS A 866 -17.25 8.41 -17.97
N PHE A 867 -16.21 7.62 -17.70
CA PHE A 867 -15.64 6.75 -18.74
C PHE A 867 -16.61 5.59 -19.05
N LEU A 868 -16.54 5.07 -20.27
CA LEU A 868 -17.27 3.87 -20.68
C LEU A 868 -16.58 2.61 -20.11
N GLY A 869 -17.35 1.54 -19.90
CA GLY A 869 -16.91 0.32 -19.19
C GLY A 869 -17.01 0.43 -17.67
N ASP A 870 -16.38 -0.51 -16.95
CA ASP A 870 -16.45 -0.64 -15.47
C ASP A 870 -15.58 0.37 -14.70
N ASN A 871 -15.50 1.60 -15.21
CA ASN A 871 -14.75 2.69 -14.60
C ASN A 871 -15.68 3.51 -13.69
N GLN A 872 -15.66 3.22 -12.38
CA GLN A 872 -16.54 3.87 -11.40
C GLN A 872 -16.13 5.31 -11.05
N PHE A 873 -14.89 5.71 -11.35
CA PHE A 873 -14.30 6.98 -10.93
C PHE A 873 -13.84 7.85 -12.10
N VAL A 874 -13.83 9.17 -11.89
CA VAL A 874 -13.20 10.17 -12.76
C VAL A 874 -12.31 11.08 -11.92
N TYR A 875 -11.09 11.32 -12.38
CA TYR A 875 -10.14 12.28 -11.83
C TYR A 875 -9.84 13.33 -12.89
N MET A 876 -9.78 14.61 -12.49
CA MET A 876 -9.44 15.74 -13.35
C MET A 876 -8.02 16.22 -13.07
N HIS A 877 -7.25 16.48 -14.12
CA HIS A 877 -5.87 16.97 -14.03
C HIS A 877 -5.70 18.21 -14.90
N CYS A 878 -4.87 19.15 -14.45
CA CYS A 878 -4.54 20.37 -15.19
C CYS A 878 -3.03 20.66 -15.13
N LYS A 879 -2.40 20.77 -16.29
CA LYS A 879 -1.14 21.50 -16.45
C LYS A 879 -1.42 22.98 -16.40
N VAL A 880 -0.81 23.68 -15.45
CA VAL A 880 -0.85 25.14 -15.33
C VAL A 880 0.54 25.74 -15.54
N LYS A 881 0.57 26.95 -16.11
CA LYS A 881 1.74 27.84 -16.16
C LYS A 881 1.46 29.11 -15.37
N ILE A 882 2.52 29.72 -14.83
CA ILE A 882 2.50 31.03 -14.18
C ILE A 882 3.19 32.02 -15.12
N CYS A 883 2.73 33.26 -15.16
CA CYS A 883 3.29 34.31 -16.01
C CYS A 883 3.38 35.65 -15.28
N ASP A 884 4.24 36.54 -15.78
CA ASP A 884 4.13 37.98 -15.52
C ASP A 884 2.78 38.50 -16.08
N ALA A 885 2.01 39.15 -15.21
CA ALA A 885 0.68 39.70 -15.49
C ALA A 885 0.71 40.99 -16.35
N ASN A 886 1.87 41.62 -16.46
CA ASN A 886 2.13 42.87 -17.16
C ASN A 886 2.85 42.65 -18.50
N ASP A 887 3.57 41.54 -18.70
CA ASP A 887 4.09 41.17 -20.03
C ASP A 887 2.96 40.74 -20.98
N THR A 888 2.66 41.62 -21.94
CA THR A 888 1.71 41.40 -23.04
C THR A 888 2.08 40.29 -24.01
N ASN A 889 3.32 39.77 -23.99
CA ASN A 889 3.76 38.62 -24.79
C ASN A 889 3.72 37.30 -24.03
N SER A 890 3.45 37.32 -22.72
CA SER A 890 3.54 36.16 -21.85
C SER A 890 2.56 35.06 -22.26
N ARG A 891 2.84 33.81 -21.86
CA ARG A 891 2.01 32.68 -22.26
C ARG A 891 0.53 32.85 -21.85
N CYS A 892 0.29 33.48 -20.72
CA CYS A 892 -1.04 33.78 -20.18
C CYS A 892 -1.73 34.88 -21.01
N ALA A 893 -1.02 35.97 -21.35
CA ALA A 893 -1.55 37.04 -22.20
C ALA A 893 -1.92 36.58 -23.63
N GLN A 894 -1.30 35.48 -24.11
CA GLN A 894 -1.60 34.90 -25.43
C GLN A 894 -2.88 34.05 -25.48
N GLY A 895 -3.44 33.59 -24.35
CA GLY A 895 -4.70 32.83 -24.30
C GLY A 895 -4.73 31.56 -25.17
N CYS A 896 -5.80 31.36 -25.92
CA CYS A 896 -6.01 30.19 -26.79
C CYS A 896 -5.24 30.29 -28.12
N LEU A 897 -4.37 29.30 -28.40
CA LEU A 897 -3.45 29.30 -29.55
C LEU A 897 -3.92 28.51 -30.80
N ARG A 898 -5.22 28.19 -30.91
CA ARG A 898 -5.79 27.20 -31.88
C ARG A 898 -5.39 27.37 -33.36
N ASN A 899 -5.05 28.57 -33.85
CA ASN A 899 -4.73 28.79 -35.28
C ASN A 899 -3.45 29.59 -35.62
N SER A 900 -2.62 30.00 -34.65
CA SER A 900 -1.45 30.88 -34.95
C SER A 900 -0.18 30.10 -35.34
N ARG A 901 -0.12 29.60 -36.58
CA ARG A 901 1.13 29.03 -37.16
C ARG A 901 2.29 30.03 -37.22
N ARG A 902 2.03 31.34 -37.09
CA ARG A 902 3.03 32.42 -37.20
C ARG A 902 3.60 32.92 -35.86
N ARG A 903 2.94 32.62 -34.72
CA ARG A 903 3.54 32.83 -33.37
C ARG A 903 4.25 31.57 -32.84
N ARG A 904 3.76 30.38 -33.20
CA ARG A 904 4.26 29.08 -32.71
C ARG A 904 5.73 28.79 -33.04
N SER A 905 6.37 29.54 -33.95
CA SER A 905 7.78 29.41 -34.34
C SER A 905 8.71 30.52 -33.80
N LEU A 906 8.21 31.41 -32.94
CA LEU A 906 9.01 32.45 -32.27
C LEU A 906 9.15 32.22 -30.76
N TYR A 907 8.48 31.19 -30.23
CA TYR A 907 8.51 30.78 -28.82
C TYR A 907 9.00 29.32 -28.70
N THR A 908 9.99 28.98 -29.53
CA THR A 908 10.68 27.66 -29.55
C THR A 908 12.12 27.80 -29.04
N GLN A 909 12.38 28.83 -28.25
CA GLN A 909 13.69 29.22 -27.74
C GLN A 909 13.55 29.63 -26.27
N GLU A 910 13.99 28.72 -25.40
CA GLU A 910 14.34 28.89 -23.97
C GLU A 910 13.75 30.10 -23.23
N THR A 911 12.53 29.95 -22.72
CA THR A 911 12.03 30.65 -21.53
C THR A 911 11.67 29.62 -20.45
N ASN A 912 12.03 29.88 -19.18
CA ASN A 912 11.79 28.97 -18.05
C ASN A 912 10.34 29.03 -17.53
N ASP A 913 9.37 28.87 -18.43
CA ASP A 913 7.94 28.81 -18.09
C ASP A 913 7.58 27.38 -17.63
N ASP A 914 7.89 27.05 -16.38
CA ASP A 914 7.64 25.75 -15.75
C ASP A 914 6.18 25.24 -15.93
N GLU A 915 6.01 23.95 -16.22
CA GLU A 915 4.70 23.29 -16.30
C GLU A 915 4.35 22.51 -15.04
N TYR A 916 3.33 22.95 -14.32
CA TYR A 916 2.91 22.38 -13.05
C TYR A 916 1.63 21.55 -13.17
N LEU A 917 1.65 20.29 -12.73
CA LEU A 917 0.50 19.38 -12.84
C LEU A 917 -0.30 19.30 -11.53
N LEU A 918 -1.53 19.79 -11.57
CA LEU A 918 -2.53 19.75 -10.49
C LEU A 918 -3.58 18.66 -10.77
N ALA A 919 -4.22 18.15 -9.72
CA ALA A 919 -5.21 17.07 -9.81
C ALA A 919 -6.31 17.17 -8.74
N GLN A 920 -7.53 16.71 -9.07
CA GLN A 920 -8.70 16.63 -8.20
C GLN A 920 -9.59 15.40 -8.55
N GLY A 921 -10.41 14.94 -7.60
CA GLY A 921 -11.20 13.71 -7.69
C GLY A 921 -10.90 12.72 -6.55
N PRO A 922 -11.54 11.54 -6.51
CA PRO A 922 -12.43 10.98 -7.54
C PRO A 922 -13.89 11.45 -7.50
N PHE A 923 -14.50 11.59 -8.67
CA PHE A 923 -15.95 11.71 -8.86
C PHE A 923 -16.56 10.36 -9.22
N MET A 924 -17.74 10.00 -8.69
CA MET A 924 -18.42 8.72 -8.98
C MET A 924 -19.92 8.86 -9.27
N ARG A 925 -20.51 7.82 -9.85
CA ARG A 925 -21.94 7.78 -10.23
C ARG A 925 -22.83 7.43 -9.05
N GLY A 926 -23.87 8.23 -8.81
CA GLY A 926 -24.97 7.90 -7.89
C GLY A 926 -26.05 7.00 -8.51
N THR A 927 -26.80 6.31 -7.65
CA THR A 927 -27.99 5.51 -7.97
C THR A 927 -29.13 5.90 -7.04
N GLU A 928 -30.30 6.15 -7.61
CA GLU A 928 -31.55 6.36 -6.86
C GLU A 928 -32.07 5.00 -6.38
N GLU A 929 -32.41 4.88 -5.09
CA GLU A 929 -33.20 3.76 -4.55
C GLU A 929 -33.91 4.23 -3.26
N SER A 930 -35.05 3.62 -2.93
CA SER A 930 -35.98 4.08 -1.89
C SER A 930 -36.32 2.97 -0.88
N ASP A 931 -36.68 3.38 0.33
CA ASP A 931 -37.26 2.66 1.50
C ASP A 931 -37.83 1.23 1.28
N ASP A 932 -37.77 0.30 2.25
CA ASP A 932 -37.82 0.53 3.71
C ASP A 932 -37.16 -0.61 4.55
N THR A 933 -36.94 -0.38 5.86
CA THR A 933 -36.35 -1.31 6.86
C THR A 933 -37.37 -2.31 7.45
N ASP A 934 -37.01 -3.52 7.94
CA ASP A 934 -36.48 -3.89 9.30
C ASP A 934 -37.19 -3.17 10.48
N SER A 935 -37.48 -3.74 11.67
CA SER A 935 -36.74 -4.77 12.43
C SER A 935 -37.51 -5.36 13.65
N GLN A 936 -37.20 -6.62 14.06
CA GLN A 936 -36.99 -7.15 15.45
C GLN A 936 -38.10 -7.05 16.57
N VAL A 937 -38.14 -7.77 17.72
CA VAL A 937 -37.67 -9.12 18.19
C VAL A 937 -38.46 -9.57 19.49
N ASP A 938 -38.65 -10.88 19.66
CA ASP A 938 -39.06 -11.77 20.80
C ASP A 938 -39.48 -11.27 22.22
N ILE A 939 -40.54 -11.89 22.81
CA ILE A 939 -40.50 -12.84 23.99
C ILE A 939 -41.95 -13.31 24.39
N GLU A 940 -42.09 -14.49 25.04
CA GLU A 940 -43.35 -15.21 25.32
C GLU A 940 -44.06 -14.87 26.67
N LEU A 941 -45.42 -14.95 26.75
CA LEU A 941 -46.18 -15.87 27.64
C LEU A 941 -47.74 -15.68 27.68
N HIS A 942 -48.47 -16.74 27.31
CA HIS A 942 -49.75 -17.31 27.82
C HIS A 942 -51.07 -16.50 28.12
N GLU A 943 -52.18 -17.12 27.66
CA GLU A 943 -53.61 -17.14 28.13
C GLU A 943 -54.68 -16.06 27.78
N ILE A 944 -55.73 -16.51 27.04
CA ILE A 944 -57.20 -16.44 27.33
C ILE A 944 -57.86 -15.02 27.48
N GLU A 945 -58.97 -14.62 26.82
CA GLU A 945 -60.26 -15.31 26.54
C GLU A 945 -61.04 -14.83 25.25
N ASN A 946 -62.17 -15.51 24.96
CA ASN A 946 -63.28 -15.30 24.00
C ASN A 946 -63.62 -13.85 23.55
N SER A 947 -64.11 -13.58 22.33
CA SER A 947 -65.37 -14.10 21.72
C SER A 947 -65.55 -13.57 20.26
N GLY A 948 -66.56 -14.01 19.46
CA GLY A 948 -66.89 -13.25 18.22
C GLY A 948 -67.67 -13.82 17.00
N GLN A 949 -68.02 -15.12 16.92
CA GLN A 949 -68.97 -15.73 15.93
C GLN A 949 -68.66 -15.84 14.39
N LEU A 950 -68.73 -17.10 13.94
CA LEU A 950 -69.34 -17.66 12.70
C LEU A 950 -68.83 -17.36 11.26
N THR A 951 -68.01 -18.31 10.74
CA THR A 951 -68.35 -19.28 9.64
C THR A 951 -69.41 -18.93 8.57
N PRO A 952 -69.19 -19.23 7.26
CA PRO A 952 -68.96 -20.62 6.81
C PRO A 952 -67.98 -20.83 5.62
N LEU A 953 -66.89 -21.58 5.85
CA LEU A 953 -65.99 -22.05 4.76
C LEU A 953 -65.30 -23.41 5.01
N VAL A 954 -65.59 -24.08 6.13
CA VAL A 954 -64.81 -25.25 6.62
C VAL A 954 -65.08 -26.55 5.84
N ALA A 955 -66.25 -26.68 5.20
CA ALA A 955 -66.67 -27.94 4.57
C ALA A 955 -65.80 -28.40 3.38
N ALA A 956 -65.13 -27.48 2.67
CA ALA A 956 -64.31 -27.82 1.50
C ALA A 956 -62.93 -28.40 1.86
N MET A 957 -62.32 -27.91 2.95
CA MET A 957 -60.93 -28.23 3.32
C MET A 957 -60.76 -29.69 3.77
N ALA A 958 -61.74 -30.24 4.49
CA ALA A 958 -61.69 -31.60 5.03
C ALA A 958 -61.61 -32.69 3.94
N VAL A 959 -62.27 -32.48 2.80
CA VAL A 959 -62.29 -33.43 1.67
C VAL A 959 -60.92 -33.48 0.99
N PHE A 960 -60.28 -32.33 0.81
CA PHE A 960 -58.98 -32.23 0.12
C PHE A 960 -57.85 -32.90 0.92
N ALA A 961 -57.85 -32.74 2.25
CA ALA A 961 -56.89 -33.37 3.14
C ALA A 961 -56.95 -34.91 3.10
N ALA A 962 -58.15 -35.49 3.09
CA ALA A 962 -58.36 -36.94 3.05
C ALA A 962 -57.77 -37.60 1.78
N VAL A 963 -57.94 -36.95 0.62
CA VAL A 963 -57.37 -37.42 -0.65
C VAL A 963 -55.84 -37.42 -0.61
N CYS A 964 -55.23 -36.37 -0.07
CA CYS A 964 -53.78 -36.24 0.04
C CYS A 964 -53.17 -37.34 0.94
N VAL A 965 -53.78 -37.62 2.10
CA VAL A 965 -53.32 -38.66 3.03
C VAL A 965 -53.37 -40.06 2.39
N MET A 966 -54.42 -40.38 1.62
CA MET A 966 -54.49 -41.65 0.90
C MET A 966 -53.43 -41.76 -0.21
N GLY A 967 -53.17 -40.69 -0.95
CA GLY A 967 -52.13 -40.65 -2.00
C GLY A 967 -50.73 -40.92 -1.45
N VAL A 968 -50.34 -40.22 -0.37
CA VAL A 968 -49.06 -40.42 0.31
C VAL A 968 -48.95 -41.85 0.87
N SER A 969 -50.01 -42.38 1.47
CA SER A 969 -50.04 -43.75 2.00
C SER A 969 -49.81 -44.81 0.91
N TYR A 970 -50.46 -44.65 -0.24
CA TYR A 970 -50.29 -45.55 -1.39
C TYR A 970 -48.86 -45.50 -1.95
N PHE A 971 -48.28 -44.30 -2.07
CA PHE A 971 -46.92 -44.12 -2.57
C PHE A 971 -45.86 -44.75 -1.64
N ALA A 972 -46.02 -44.56 -0.32
CA ALA A 972 -45.17 -45.17 0.69
C ALA A 972 -45.24 -46.71 0.71
N TRP A 973 -46.43 -47.29 0.49
CA TRP A 973 -46.61 -48.74 0.34
C TRP A 973 -45.87 -49.28 -0.88
N ASN A 974 -45.98 -48.61 -2.03
CA ASN A 974 -45.33 -49.00 -3.28
C ASN A 974 -43.79 -48.93 -3.19
N LEU A 975 -43.25 -47.90 -2.54
CA LEU A 975 -41.82 -47.78 -2.23
C LEU A 975 -41.31 -48.88 -1.29
N LYS A 976 -42.05 -49.24 -0.24
CA LYS A 976 -41.70 -50.37 0.65
C LYS A 976 -41.73 -51.71 -0.10
N ARG A 977 -42.63 -51.89 -1.08
CA ARG A 977 -42.71 -53.12 -1.88
C ARG A 977 -41.47 -53.34 -2.77
N LYS A 978 -40.91 -52.29 -3.37
CA LYS A 978 -39.71 -52.41 -4.24
C LYS A 978 -38.40 -52.69 -3.49
N ARG A 979 -38.26 -52.32 -2.21
CA ARG A 979 -37.03 -52.54 -1.42
C ARG A 979 -36.82 -53.98 -0.89
N ARG A 980 -37.71 -54.93 -1.16
CA ARG A 980 -37.66 -56.31 -0.61
C ARG A 980 -37.00 -57.38 -1.50
N VAL A 981 -36.51 -57.05 -2.69
CA VAL A 981 -36.04 -58.05 -3.69
C VAL A 981 -34.51 -58.18 -3.78
N VAL A 982 -33.72 -57.23 -3.25
CA VAL A 982 -32.25 -57.26 -3.34
C VAL A 982 -31.61 -57.15 -1.95
N ARG A 983 -31.61 -58.27 -1.21
CA ARG A 983 -30.70 -58.50 -0.07
C ARG A 983 -30.56 -59.99 0.20
N GLY A 984 -29.47 -60.59 -0.28
CA GLY A 984 -29.11 -61.96 0.01
C GLY A 984 -27.64 -62.21 -0.31
N TYR A 985 -26.85 -62.42 0.74
CA TYR A 985 -25.47 -62.95 0.73
C TYR A 985 -24.39 -62.05 0.06
N GLN A 986 -23.19 -61.87 0.64
CA GLN A 986 -22.73 -62.10 2.02
C GLN A 986 -21.50 -61.21 2.30
N LEU A 987 -21.22 -60.88 3.56
CA LEU A 987 -19.91 -60.33 3.94
C LEU A 987 -18.89 -61.45 4.15
N LEU A 988 -17.64 -61.16 3.80
CA LEU A 988 -16.46 -61.80 4.40
C LEU A 988 -15.53 -60.71 4.93
N THR A 989 -15.02 -60.92 6.13
CA THR A 989 -14.19 -59.98 6.91
C THR A 989 -12.71 -60.38 6.84
N ALA A 990 -11.82 -59.39 6.88
CA ALA A 990 -10.41 -59.56 7.27
C ALA A 990 -10.08 -58.52 8.37
N PRO A 991 -9.14 -58.81 9.30
CA PRO A 991 -9.03 -58.10 10.58
C PRO A 991 -7.91 -57.04 10.62
N THR A 992 -7.74 -56.42 11.78
CA THR A 992 -6.60 -55.57 12.16
C THR A 992 -5.41 -56.42 12.62
N ASP A 993 -4.18 -55.94 12.38
CA ASP A 993 -3.20 -55.50 13.41
C ASP A 993 -1.82 -55.24 12.73
N ASP A 994 -0.89 -54.63 13.47
CA ASP A 994 0.42 -54.05 13.08
C ASP A 994 0.39 -52.82 12.13
#